data_AF-A0A7C5R4J7-F1
#
_entry.id   AF-A0A7C5R4J7-F1
#
_cell.length_a   1.000
_cell.length_b   1.000
_cell.length_c   1.000
_cell.angle_alpha   90.00
_cell.angle_beta   90.00
_cell.angle_gamma   90.00
#
_symmetry.space_group_name_H-M   'P 1'
#
loop_
_entity.id
_entity.type
_entity.pdbx_description
1 polymer ?
#
loop_
_entity_poly.entity_id
_entity_poly.type
_entity_poly.pdbx_seq_one_letter_code
_entity_poly.pdbx_strand_id
1 'polypeptide(L)'
;MTVSRRRFLQSVAGGAAAAWAAGPQAWAFEPVDVKNPLGSYPQRDWERIYLDQYRYDGKFPWICHPNDTHMCRMMAYTRNGVMIRAEQNYDHQRAGDLYGNHATVAWNPRGCANGFTMQRRVYGPYRLKGPVLRKGWKEWVDAGCPPLSDHPELRTRYKFDDRGNDSFVRMNWDQVFEYMAKALVAIAKTYSGPEGAERLRRDGYEPQMVEHVQGAGTRTMKIGSNLPVHGVVGKFGIYRFANMMALVDHHVRGVPPEKARGTREWNEYTWRGDQAPGHPFVHGLQTSDMDFNDLRFSKLVIQIGKNLIENKRPESHWLNEVMERGGKIVDIAPEYNAPATKANYWISVRPGLSDISVLLGVTKLMMDRGWYLEDFCRRFTDFPLLVRTDTLKRLRPQDIDPNYKLRDLRGKPSYTIQGLTDEQREKIGDFCVWDTSKNQVAFVSREDVGKHMNIPAALKGTYRVRLADGQEVEVLPIFEMYHRHLADYDLETVEEISGAPAHLVERLARDIWETTQAGHPVSIHIGEGINHYFHATLHNRAVYLPLMLTGNIGRHGAGGYTWAGNYKGALFQGSHWSGPGVGSYVAEDPFHPVLEENVRITKKHLRKTADVEDPSYWASGERTLTVDLPKGGPRCFTGKTHLPTPTKMIWYNNANFINQAKWIYNLIVNVFPKMDMIVDQQIEWTGSAEFSDVVLPVNSWVEFEDWEMAAA
;
A
#
# COMPACT_ATOMS: atom_id res chain seq x y z
N MET A 1 -72.46 -8.46 -31.05
CA MET A 1 -73.74 -9.02 -30.55
C MET A 1 -74.28 -8.09 -29.47
N THR A 2 -75.43 -7.46 -29.70
CA THR A 2 -76.10 -6.59 -28.72
C THR A 2 -76.81 -7.45 -27.67
N VAL A 3 -76.33 -7.41 -26.42
CA VAL A 3 -76.96 -8.13 -25.31
C VAL A 3 -78.26 -7.41 -24.95
N SER A 4 -79.39 -8.11 -24.99
CA SER A 4 -80.68 -7.51 -24.63
C SER A 4 -80.69 -7.16 -23.13
N ARG A 5 -81.38 -6.07 -22.76
CA ARG A 5 -81.50 -5.61 -21.36
C ARG A 5 -82.00 -6.72 -20.42
N ARG A 6 -82.82 -7.65 -20.92
CA ARG A 6 -83.29 -8.83 -20.19
C ARG A 6 -82.19 -9.86 -19.94
N ARG A 7 -81.35 -10.16 -20.93
CA ARG A 7 -80.17 -11.03 -20.75
C ARG A 7 -79.17 -10.39 -19.80
N PHE A 8 -78.93 -9.09 -19.92
CA PHE A 8 -78.05 -8.36 -18.99
C PHE A 8 -78.55 -8.45 -17.55
N LEU A 9 -79.84 -8.20 -17.30
CA LEU A 9 -80.41 -8.30 -15.95
C LEU A 9 -80.40 -9.74 -15.40
N GLN A 10 -80.58 -10.75 -16.24
CA GLN A 10 -80.45 -12.16 -15.84
C GLN A 10 -78.99 -12.53 -15.50
N SER A 11 -78.02 -12.02 -16.27
CA SER A 11 -76.60 -12.21 -16.00
C SER A 11 -76.15 -11.49 -14.73
N VAL A 12 -76.68 -10.28 -14.47
CA VAL A 12 -76.41 -9.52 -13.25
C VAL A 12 -77.07 -10.18 -12.04
N ALA A 13 -78.30 -10.68 -12.16
CA ALA A 13 -78.95 -11.43 -11.08
C ALA A 13 -78.26 -12.77 -10.80
N GLY A 14 -77.79 -13.48 -11.84
CA GLY A 14 -77.00 -14.70 -11.70
C GLY A 14 -75.61 -14.45 -11.10
N GLY A 15 -74.96 -13.35 -11.48
CA GLY A 15 -73.67 -12.92 -10.92
C GLY A 15 -73.79 -12.44 -9.48
N ALA A 16 -74.87 -11.71 -9.14
CA ALA A 16 -75.16 -11.28 -7.78
C ALA A 16 -75.50 -12.47 -6.88
N ALA A 17 -76.28 -13.45 -7.37
CA ALA A 17 -76.59 -14.67 -6.63
C ALA A 17 -75.33 -15.55 -6.43
N ALA A 18 -74.44 -15.63 -7.42
CA ALA A 18 -73.16 -16.32 -7.28
C ALA A 18 -72.21 -15.62 -6.28
N ALA A 19 -72.17 -14.29 -6.28
CA ALA A 19 -71.40 -13.50 -5.31
C ALA A 19 -71.98 -13.59 -3.89
N TRP A 20 -73.30 -13.69 -3.74
CA TRP A 20 -73.97 -13.88 -2.45
C TRP A 20 -73.82 -15.33 -1.93
N ALA A 21 -73.89 -16.33 -2.82
CA ALA A 21 -73.70 -17.74 -2.48
C ALA A 21 -72.24 -18.11 -2.17
N ALA A 22 -71.27 -17.33 -2.64
CA ALA A 22 -69.84 -17.53 -2.35
C ALA A 22 -69.44 -17.14 -0.91
N GLY A 23 -70.35 -16.54 -0.13
CA GLY A 23 -70.12 -16.16 1.27
C GLY A 23 -68.94 -15.18 1.47
N PRO A 24 -68.65 -14.77 2.72
CA PRO A 24 -67.46 -13.96 3.03
C PRO A 24 -66.13 -14.66 2.69
N GLN A 25 -66.17 -15.96 2.37
CA GLN A 25 -64.99 -16.79 2.11
C GLN A 25 -64.29 -16.49 0.78
N ALA A 26 -64.92 -15.77 -0.15
CA ALA A 26 -64.28 -15.42 -1.42
C ALA A 26 -63.10 -14.43 -1.27
N TRP A 27 -62.99 -13.75 -0.14
CA TRP A 27 -61.87 -12.86 0.22
C TRP A 27 -61.33 -13.19 1.61
N ALA A 28 -60.84 -14.42 1.81
CA ALA A 28 -60.27 -14.88 3.07
C ALA A 28 -59.02 -14.08 3.49
N PHE A 29 -59.25 -12.89 4.04
CA PHE A 29 -58.40 -12.21 5.01
C PHE A 29 -59.14 -12.21 6.35
N GLU A 30 -59.67 -13.36 6.79
CA GLU A 30 -60.07 -13.49 8.20
C GLU A 30 -58.79 -13.36 9.04
N PRO A 31 -58.67 -12.33 9.89
CA PRO A 31 -57.51 -12.20 10.76
C PRO A 31 -57.46 -13.41 11.68
N VAL A 32 -56.38 -14.18 11.55
CA VAL A 32 -56.14 -15.35 12.40
C VAL A 32 -55.77 -14.83 13.79
N ASP A 33 -56.64 -15.05 14.78
CA ASP A 33 -56.36 -14.70 16.18
C ASP A 33 -55.41 -15.74 16.80
N VAL A 34 -54.13 -15.37 16.86
CA VAL A 34 -53.06 -16.22 17.42
C VAL A 34 -52.57 -15.60 18.73
N LYS A 35 -52.99 -16.17 19.86
CA LYS A 35 -52.59 -15.71 21.21
C LYS A 35 -51.06 -15.64 21.43
N ASN A 36 -50.31 -16.57 20.85
CA ASN A 36 -48.85 -16.56 20.87
C ASN A 36 -48.29 -17.10 19.54
N PRO A 37 -48.02 -16.23 18.55
CA PRO A 37 -47.56 -16.65 17.23
C PRO A 37 -46.15 -17.26 17.23
N LEU A 38 -45.38 -17.11 18.32
CA LEU A 38 -44.08 -17.77 18.50
C LEU A 38 -44.21 -19.17 19.13
N GLY A 39 -45.33 -19.48 19.76
CA GLY A 39 -45.59 -20.78 20.40
C GLY A 39 -46.30 -21.77 19.48
N SER A 40 -47.37 -21.34 18.80
CA SER A 40 -48.08 -22.14 17.80
C SER A 40 -48.69 -21.23 16.74
N TYR A 41 -48.62 -21.66 15.48
CA TYR A 41 -49.21 -20.94 14.37
C TYR A 41 -50.04 -21.91 13.53
N PRO A 42 -51.30 -21.58 13.16
CA PRO A 42 -52.22 -22.56 12.56
C PRO A 42 -51.79 -23.11 11.20
N GLN A 43 -51.07 -22.32 10.40
CA GLN A 43 -50.58 -22.72 9.08
C GLN A 43 -49.15 -22.20 8.90
N ARG A 44 -48.16 -23.10 8.87
CA ARG A 44 -46.73 -22.73 8.73
C ARG A 44 -46.18 -23.00 7.33
N ASP A 45 -46.99 -23.48 6.39
CA ASP A 45 -46.51 -23.80 5.03
C ASP A 45 -46.04 -22.57 4.26
N TRP A 46 -46.51 -21.36 4.61
CA TRP A 46 -45.95 -20.11 4.08
C TRP A 46 -44.45 -19.96 4.41
N GLU A 47 -43.96 -20.52 5.51
CA GLU A 47 -42.54 -20.50 5.88
C GLU A 47 -41.68 -21.26 4.87
N ARG A 48 -42.25 -22.24 4.15
CA ARG A 48 -41.52 -23.00 3.12
C ARG A 48 -40.96 -22.10 2.03
N ILE A 49 -41.64 -20.99 1.70
CA ILE A 49 -41.17 -20.01 0.71
C ILE A 49 -39.85 -19.38 1.18
N TYR A 50 -39.79 -18.94 2.45
CA TYR A 50 -38.60 -18.32 3.03
C TYR A 50 -37.47 -19.35 3.25
N LEU A 51 -37.81 -20.56 3.70
CA LEU A 51 -36.85 -21.66 3.84
C LEU A 51 -36.26 -22.08 2.49
N ASP A 52 -37.07 -22.10 1.42
CA ASP A 52 -36.59 -22.38 0.06
C ASP A 52 -35.65 -21.27 -0.45
N GLN A 53 -35.95 -20.00 -0.17
CA GLN A 53 -35.07 -18.89 -0.53
C GLN A 53 -33.69 -18.98 0.13
N TYR A 54 -33.62 -19.48 1.38
CA TYR A 54 -32.36 -19.67 2.09
C TYR A 54 -31.66 -21.00 1.77
N ARG A 55 -32.32 -21.93 1.05
CA ARG A 55 -31.77 -23.24 0.68
C ARG A 55 -30.67 -23.11 -0.37
N TYR A 56 -29.63 -23.94 -0.22
CA TYR A 56 -28.52 -24.11 -1.15
C TYR A 56 -28.23 -25.61 -1.34
N ASP A 57 -27.58 -25.97 -2.45
CA ASP A 57 -27.22 -27.35 -2.79
C ASP A 57 -25.73 -27.63 -2.54
N GLY A 58 -24.91 -26.58 -2.48
CA GLY A 58 -23.47 -26.66 -2.24
C GLY A 58 -22.92 -25.40 -1.57
N LYS A 59 -21.73 -25.52 -1.01
CA LYS A 59 -20.98 -24.38 -0.46
C LYS A 59 -19.49 -24.63 -0.54
N PHE A 60 -18.70 -23.57 -0.65
CA PHE A 60 -17.24 -23.66 -0.65
C PHE A 60 -16.60 -22.39 -0.05
N PRO A 61 -15.45 -22.51 0.63
CA PRO A 61 -14.74 -21.35 1.14
C PRO A 61 -14.04 -20.60 0.00
N TRP A 62 -13.99 -19.29 0.12
CA TRP A 62 -13.18 -18.42 -0.74
C TRP A 62 -12.63 -17.28 0.10
N ILE A 63 -11.73 -16.50 -0.47
CA ILE A 63 -11.14 -15.37 0.25
C ILE A 63 -11.33 -14.12 -0.60
N CYS A 64 -11.83 -13.05 0.03
CA CYS A 64 -12.03 -11.77 -0.63
C CYS A 64 -10.68 -11.05 -0.75
N HIS A 65 -10.12 -11.00 -1.96
CA HIS A 65 -8.76 -10.47 -2.25
C HIS A 65 -8.68 -9.10 -2.97
N PRO A 66 -9.56 -8.09 -2.72
CA PRO A 66 -9.29 -6.74 -3.18
C PRO A 66 -8.15 -6.12 -2.36
N ASN A 67 -7.68 -4.95 -2.79
CA ASN A 67 -6.88 -4.09 -1.93
C ASN A 67 -7.76 -3.40 -0.88
N ASP A 68 -8.20 -4.17 0.11
CA ASP A 68 -8.97 -3.70 1.26
C ASP A 68 -8.28 -3.95 2.61
N THR A 69 -7.07 -4.55 2.61
CA THR A 69 -6.26 -4.89 3.80
C THR A 69 -6.72 -6.08 4.64
N HIS A 70 -7.79 -6.78 4.26
CA HIS A 70 -8.43 -7.69 5.20
C HIS A 70 -8.38 -9.16 4.83
N MET A 71 -8.39 -9.52 3.54
CA MET A 71 -8.42 -10.93 3.11
C MET A 71 -9.45 -11.77 3.87
N CYS A 72 -10.68 -11.26 4.01
CA CYS A 72 -11.69 -11.96 4.79
C CYS A 72 -11.96 -13.33 4.16
N ARG A 73 -11.87 -14.39 4.97
CA ARG A 73 -12.29 -15.74 4.60
C ARG A 73 -13.82 -15.82 4.65
N MET A 74 -14.41 -16.09 3.50
CA MET A 74 -15.84 -16.11 3.27
C MET A 74 -16.28 -17.51 2.83
N MET A 75 -17.57 -17.80 2.93
CA MET A 75 -18.21 -19.01 2.43
C MET A 75 -19.19 -18.60 1.33
N ALA A 76 -19.01 -19.15 0.13
CA ALA A 76 -19.95 -19.03 -0.97
C ALA A 76 -20.97 -20.17 -0.90
N TYR A 77 -22.23 -19.86 -1.19
CA TYR A 77 -23.32 -20.83 -1.20
C TYR A 77 -23.92 -20.88 -2.59
N THR A 78 -24.07 -22.08 -3.11
CA THR A 78 -24.47 -22.32 -4.49
C THR A 78 -25.77 -23.09 -4.59
N ARG A 79 -26.57 -22.75 -5.59
CA ARG A 79 -27.77 -23.51 -5.99
C ARG A 79 -27.75 -23.63 -7.51
N ASN A 80 -27.95 -24.84 -8.04
CA ASN A 80 -27.84 -25.11 -9.47
C ASN A 80 -26.54 -24.58 -10.12
N GLY A 81 -25.40 -24.69 -9.43
CA GLY A 81 -24.10 -24.20 -9.94
C GLY A 81 -23.92 -22.68 -9.92
N VAL A 82 -24.86 -21.90 -9.38
CA VAL A 82 -24.79 -20.43 -9.28
C VAL A 82 -24.59 -20.02 -7.83
N MET A 83 -23.64 -19.11 -7.57
CA MET A 83 -23.46 -18.50 -6.26
C MET A 83 -24.62 -17.57 -5.93
N ILE A 84 -25.42 -17.93 -4.94
CA ILE A 84 -26.63 -17.17 -4.54
C ILE A 84 -26.34 -16.19 -3.40
N ARG A 85 -25.35 -16.49 -2.54
CA ARG A 85 -24.96 -15.62 -1.42
C ARG A 85 -23.54 -15.92 -0.91
N ALA A 86 -22.99 -14.99 -0.14
CA ALA A 86 -21.78 -15.16 0.66
C ALA A 86 -22.04 -14.81 2.13
N GLU A 87 -21.41 -15.55 3.04
CA GLU A 87 -21.39 -15.28 4.49
C GLU A 87 -19.95 -15.43 5.02
N GLN A 88 -19.70 -14.94 6.23
CA GLN A 88 -18.41 -15.18 6.89
C GLN A 88 -18.29 -16.63 7.37
N ASN A 89 -17.06 -17.13 7.47
CA ASN A 89 -16.81 -18.55 7.77
C ASN A 89 -16.62 -18.86 9.28
N TYR A 90 -16.51 -17.85 10.15
CA TYR A 90 -16.40 -17.95 11.62
C TYR A 90 -15.35 -18.95 12.15
N ASP A 91 -14.24 -19.12 11.43
CA ASP A 91 -13.27 -20.19 11.70
C ASP A 91 -11.81 -19.73 11.83
N HIS A 92 -11.57 -18.43 11.98
CA HIS A 92 -10.23 -17.85 12.08
C HIS A 92 -9.38 -18.51 13.16
N GLN A 93 -9.96 -18.89 14.30
CA GLN A 93 -9.29 -19.56 15.41
C GLN A 93 -8.66 -20.92 15.07
N ARG A 94 -9.03 -21.50 13.92
CA ARG A 94 -8.44 -22.76 13.44
C ARG A 94 -7.11 -22.54 12.73
N ALA A 95 -6.83 -21.31 12.28
CA ALA A 95 -5.56 -20.96 11.68
C ALA A 95 -4.47 -20.90 12.77
N GLY A 96 -3.33 -21.54 12.51
CA GLY A 96 -2.18 -21.49 13.39
C GLY A 96 -0.87 -21.33 12.60
N ASP A 97 0.16 -20.84 13.28
CA ASP A 97 1.49 -20.68 12.72
C ASP A 97 2.37 -21.92 12.95
N LEU A 98 3.60 -21.89 12.43
CA LEU A 98 4.58 -22.97 12.57
C LEU A 98 5.06 -23.19 14.03
N TYR A 99 4.74 -22.27 14.93
CA TYR A 99 5.12 -22.32 16.35
C TYR A 99 3.97 -22.83 17.24
N GLY A 100 2.81 -23.17 16.64
CA GLY A 100 1.63 -23.64 17.37
C GLY A 100 0.79 -22.51 17.98
N ASN A 101 1.06 -21.25 17.63
CA ASN A 101 0.17 -20.15 18.01
C ASN A 101 -1.07 -20.17 17.13
N HIS A 102 -2.23 -19.88 17.71
CA HIS A 102 -3.50 -19.83 17.00
C HIS A 102 -4.13 -18.44 17.11
N ALA A 103 -4.85 -18.04 16.08
CA ALA A 103 -5.70 -16.85 16.16
C ALA A 103 -6.79 -17.04 17.22
N THR A 104 -7.27 -15.95 17.82
CA THR A 104 -8.37 -16.02 18.78
C THR A 104 -9.73 -15.92 18.08
N VAL A 105 -10.79 -16.43 18.72
CA VAL A 105 -12.18 -16.34 18.21
C VAL A 105 -12.65 -14.91 17.99
N ALA A 106 -11.99 -13.95 18.63
CA ALA A 106 -12.37 -12.56 18.62
C ALA A 106 -12.04 -11.87 17.28
N TRP A 107 -11.29 -12.53 16.37
CA TRP A 107 -11.18 -12.09 14.98
C TRP A 107 -12.48 -12.26 14.17
N ASN A 108 -13.43 -13.06 14.65
CA ASN A 108 -14.71 -13.22 13.98
C ASN A 108 -15.61 -11.97 14.17
N PRO A 109 -16.46 -11.62 13.19
CA PRO A 109 -16.71 -12.35 11.95
C PRO A 109 -15.83 -11.92 10.76
N ARG A 110 -15.15 -10.76 10.83
CA ARG A 110 -14.66 -10.02 9.66
C ARG A 110 -15.77 -9.84 8.59
N GLY A 111 -15.39 -9.65 7.33
CA GLY A 111 -16.30 -9.42 6.20
C GLY A 111 -16.80 -7.97 6.13
N CYS A 112 -17.23 -7.55 4.94
CA CYS A 112 -17.83 -6.24 4.72
C CYS A 112 -18.91 -6.30 3.63
N ALA A 113 -19.67 -5.21 3.48
CA ALA A 113 -20.75 -5.08 2.49
C ALA A 113 -20.29 -5.43 1.05
N ASN A 114 -19.05 -5.09 0.69
CA ASN A 114 -18.50 -5.38 -0.63
C ASN A 114 -18.22 -6.89 -0.81
N GLY A 115 -17.71 -7.57 0.23
CA GLY A 115 -17.47 -9.01 0.20
C GLY A 115 -18.74 -9.83 0.07
N PHE A 116 -19.84 -9.41 0.72
CA PHE A 116 -21.15 -10.08 0.64
C PHE A 116 -21.83 -9.97 -0.73
N THR A 117 -21.36 -9.06 -1.57
CA THR A 117 -21.98 -8.75 -2.87
C THR A 117 -21.11 -9.14 -4.06
N MET A 118 -20.06 -9.96 -3.85
CA MET A 118 -19.13 -10.40 -4.89
C MET A 118 -19.81 -11.03 -6.11
N GLN A 119 -20.87 -11.81 -5.90
CA GLN A 119 -21.68 -12.41 -6.96
C GLN A 119 -22.21 -11.38 -7.97
N ARG A 120 -22.41 -10.12 -7.58
CA ARG A 120 -22.82 -9.04 -8.50
C ARG A 120 -21.71 -8.63 -9.48
N ARG A 121 -20.44 -8.82 -9.12
CA ARG A 121 -19.29 -8.60 -10.02
C ARG A 121 -19.11 -9.78 -10.97
N VAL A 122 -19.33 -10.99 -10.48
CA VAL A 122 -19.22 -12.22 -11.28
C VAL A 122 -20.29 -12.29 -12.36
N TYR A 123 -21.54 -12.03 -12.00
CA TYR A 123 -22.68 -12.13 -12.91
C TYR A 123 -23.13 -10.78 -13.47
N GLY A 124 -22.41 -9.70 -13.16
CA GLY A 124 -22.74 -8.35 -13.56
C GLY A 124 -22.50 -8.09 -15.05
N PRO A 125 -23.08 -7.00 -15.59
CA PRO A 125 -22.96 -6.66 -17.01
C PRO A 125 -21.54 -6.28 -17.44
N TYR A 126 -20.68 -5.88 -16.49
CA TYR A 126 -19.30 -5.48 -16.76
C TYR A 126 -18.31 -6.65 -16.79
N ARG A 127 -18.74 -7.89 -16.50
CA ARG A 127 -17.88 -9.08 -16.50
C ARG A 127 -17.24 -9.29 -17.88
N LEU A 128 -15.91 -9.37 -17.92
CA LEU A 128 -15.19 -9.75 -19.14
C LEU A 128 -15.38 -11.26 -19.41
N LYS A 129 -15.78 -11.62 -20.64
CA LYS A 129 -16.14 -13.01 -21.04
C LYS A 129 -15.23 -13.61 -22.12
N GLY A 130 -14.18 -12.89 -22.50
CA GLY A 130 -13.25 -13.29 -23.54
C GLY A 130 -12.23 -12.18 -23.78
N PRO A 131 -11.05 -12.51 -24.29
CA PRO A 131 -10.05 -11.50 -24.60
C PRO A 131 -10.53 -10.63 -25.75
N VAL A 132 -10.21 -9.34 -25.66
CA VAL A 132 -10.53 -8.36 -26.70
C VAL A 132 -9.31 -7.53 -27.06
N LEU A 133 -9.24 -7.14 -28.32
CA LEU A 133 -8.22 -6.24 -28.86
C LEU A 133 -8.87 -4.96 -29.34
N ARG A 134 -8.23 -3.83 -29.08
CA ARG A 134 -8.61 -2.56 -29.70
C ARG A 134 -8.40 -2.66 -31.22
N LYS A 135 -9.39 -2.27 -32.01
CA LYS A 135 -9.41 -2.46 -33.47
C LYS A 135 -8.21 -1.82 -34.15
N GLY A 136 -7.92 -0.55 -33.88
CA GLY A 136 -6.78 0.15 -34.47
C GLY A 136 -5.43 -0.47 -34.10
N TRP A 137 -5.29 -0.97 -32.86
CA TRP A 137 -4.08 -1.68 -32.45
C TRP A 137 -3.90 -3.00 -33.19
N LYS A 138 -4.99 -3.76 -33.35
CA LYS A 138 -4.97 -5.00 -34.14
C LYS A 138 -4.51 -4.73 -35.58
N GLU A 139 -5.05 -3.70 -36.23
CA GLU A 139 -4.68 -3.29 -37.59
C GLU A 139 -3.21 -2.84 -37.69
N TRP A 140 -2.65 -2.25 -36.63
CA TRP A 140 -1.22 -1.93 -36.54
C TRP A 140 -0.34 -3.18 -36.45
N VAL A 141 -0.75 -4.19 -35.68
CA VAL A 141 -0.05 -5.49 -35.61
C VAL A 141 -0.14 -6.24 -36.95
N ASP A 142 -1.31 -6.21 -37.59
CA ASP A 142 -1.52 -6.80 -38.93
C ASP A 142 -0.59 -6.16 -39.99
N ALA A 143 -0.28 -4.86 -39.84
CA ALA A 143 0.65 -4.14 -40.67
C ALA A 143 2.14 -4.40 -40.34
N GLY A 144 2.44 -5.33 -39.41
CA GLY A 144 3.80 -5.69 -39.03
C GLY A 144 4.44 -4.79 -37.97
N CYS A 145 3.63 -4.11 -37.16
CA CYS A 145 4.09 -3.23 -36.08
C CYS A 145 5.09 -2.14 -36.54
N PRO A 146 4.75 -1.33 -37.58
CA PRO A 146 5.66 -0.28 -38.05
C PRO A 146 6.03 0.69 -36.90
N PRO A 147 7.30 1.12 -36.78
CA PRO A 147 7.75 1.97 -35.68
C PRO A 147 7.01 3.32 -35.65
N LEU A 148 6.22 3.54 -34.59
CA LEU A 148 5.44 4.78 -34.41
C LEU A 148 6.31 6.03 -34.22
N SER A 149 7.57 5.85 -33.79
CA SER A 149 8.55 6.93 -33.69
C SER A 149 9.11 7.33 -35.06
N ASP A 150 9.18 6.42 -36.03
CA ASP A 150 9.63 6.70 -37.41
C ASP A 150 8.49 7.31 -38.24
N HIS A 151 7.24 6.93 -37.93
CA HIS A 151 6.02 7.35 -38.64
C HIS A 151 4.94 7.88 -37.67
N PRO A 152 5.09 9.11 -37.14
CA PRO A 152 4.18 9.66 -36.13
C PRO A 152 2.71 9.74 -36.58
N GLU A 153 2.45 9.89 -37.88
CA GLU A 153 1.11 9.91 -38.47
C GLU A 153 0.33 8.61 -38.27
N LEU A 154 1.03 7.49 -38.05
CA LEU A 154 0.41 6.20 -37.77
C LEU A 154 -0.29 6.18 -36.40
N ARG A 155 0.08 7.08 -35.48
CA ARG A 155 -0.58 7.20 -34.18
C ARG A 155 -2.05 7.55 -34.36
N THR A 156 -2.36 8.54 -35.19
CA THR A 156 -3.74 8.93 -35.51
C THR A 156 -4.42 7.88 -36.38
N ARG A 157 -3.73 7.32 -37.38
CA ARG A 157 -4.31 6.27 -38.26
C ARG A 157 -4.82 5.07 -37.47
N TYR A 158 -4.05 4.63 -36.47
CA TYR A 158 -4.37 3.48 -35.62
C TYR A 158 -4.90 3.88 -34.25
N LYS A 159 -5.33 5.14 -34.05
CA LYS A 159 -5.97 5.67 -32.82
C LYS A 159 -5.17 5.47 -31.52
N PHE A 160 -3.86 5.58 -31.55
CA PHE A 160 -3.02 5.61 -30.33
C PHE A 160 -3.21 6.89 -29.51
N ASP A 161 -3.56 7.99 -30.17
CA ASP A 161 -3.93 9.29 -29.61
C ASP A 161 -5.41 9.41 -29.23
N ASP A 162 -6.23 8.41 -29.57
CA ASP A 162 -7.68 8.40 -29.36
C ASP A 162 -8.20 7.02 -28.91
N ARG A 163 -7.44 6.35 -28.02
CA ARG A 163 -7.72 4.97 -27.59
C ARG A 163 -9.15 4.78 -27.07
N GLY A 164 -9.63 5.71 -26.25
CA GLY A 164 -10.93 5.63 -25.58
C GLY A 164 -12.15 5.75 -26.50
N ASN A 165 -11.97 6.18 -27.76
CA ASN A 165 -13.04 6.26 -28.76
C ASN A 165 -12.90 5.20 -29.87
N ASP A 166 -12.08 4.17 -29.65
CA ASP A 166 -11.97 3.05 -30.57
C ASP A 166 -12.93 1.91 -30.22
N SER A 167 -13.13 1.01 -31.17
CA SER A 167 -13.93 -0.21 -31.00
C SER A 167 -13.05 -1.41 -30.65
N PHE A 168 -13.64 -2.43 -30.04
CA PHE A 168 -12.95 -3.65 -29.65
C PHE A 168 -13.42 -4.85 -30.47
N VAL A 169 -12.50 -5.75 -30.76
CA VAL A 169 -12.72 -7.01 -31.48
C VAL A 169 -12.49 -8.16 -30.50
N ARG A 170 -13.48 -9.04 -30.38
CA ARG A 170 -13.36 -10.26 -29.57
C ARG A 170 -12.48 -11.28 -30.29
N MET A 171 -11.62 -11.93 -29.53
CA MET A 171 -10.67 -12.91 -30.02
C MET A 171 -10.77 -14.20 -29.18
N ASN A 172 -10.17 -15.29 -29.67
CA ASN A 172 -9.85 -16.42 -28.82
C ASN A 172 -8.46 -16.27 -28.19
N TRP A 173 -8.12 -17.14 -27.23
CA TRP A 173 -6.86 -17.05 -26.49
C TRP A 173 -5.61 -17.23 -27.36
N ASP A 174 -5.59 -18.24 -28.23
CA ASP A 174 -4.45 -18.50 -29.13
C ASP A 174 -4.15 -17.30 -30.03
N GLN A 175 -5.19 -16.69 -30.59
CA GLN A 175 -5.06 -15.50 -31.42
C GLN A 175 -4.51 -14.32 -30.61
N VAL A 176 -5.04 -14.04 -29.42
CA VAL A 176 -4.52 -12.92 -28.61
C VAL A 176 -3.06 -13.13 -28.22
N PHE A 177 -2.68 -14.34 -27.83
CA PHE A 177 -1.30 -14.65 -27.51
C PHE A 177 -0.37 -14.47 -28.71
N GLU A 178 -0.80 -14.85 -29.92
CA GLU A 178 -0.04 -14.62 -31.14
C GLU A 178 0.19 -13.12 -31.40
N TYR A 179 -0.87 -12.30 -31.31
CA TYR A 179 -0.75 -10.85 -31.52
C TYR A 179 0.12 -10.18 -30.46
N MET A 180 -0.06 -10.56 -29.19
CA MET A 180 0.76 -10.04 -28.09
C MET A 180 2.24 -10.42 -28.29
N ALA A 181 2.55 -11.67 -28.64
CA ALA A 181 3.92 -12.11 -28.87
C ALA A 181 4.58 -11.33 -30.01
N LYS A 182 3.87 -11.13 -31.14
CA LYS A 182 4.35 -10.31 -32.26
C LYS A 182 4.66 -8.87 -31.82
N ALA A 183 3.75 -8.25 -31.06
CA ALA A 183 3.93 -6.89 -30.57
C ALA A 183 5.09 -6.78 -29.57
N LEU A 184 5.21 -7.69 -28.61
CA LEU A 184 6.30 -7.71 -27.63
C LEU A 184 7.67 -7.81 -28.32
N VAL A 185 7.84 -8.73 -29.27
CA VAL A 185 9.10 -8.86 -30.02
C VAL A 185 9.36 -7.64 -30.88
N ALA A 186 8.34 -7.10 -31.56
CA ALA A 186 8.48 -5.90 -32.39
C ALA A 186 8.90 -4.68 -31.57
N ILE A 187 8.25 -4.40 -30.43
CA ILE A 187 8.60 -3.29 -29.54
C ILE A 187 10.02 -3.46 -29.00
N ALA A 188 10.38 -4.66 -28.52
CA ALA A 188 11.74 -4.93 -28.06
C ALA A 188 12.78 -4.68 -29.16
N LYS A 189 12.50 -5.08 -30.40
CA LYS A 189 13.39 -4.85 -31.55
C LYS A 189 13.50 -3.37 -31.91
N THR A 190 12.38 -2.66 -32.01
CA THR A 190 12.31 -1.24 -32.41
C THR A 190 13.16 -0.34 -31.52
N TYR A 191 13.16 -0.60 -30.21
CA TYR A 191 13.83 0.24 -29.21
C TYR A 191 15.14 -0.36 -28.67
N SER A 192 15.70 -1.38 -29.33
CA SER A 192 17.01 -1.93 -28.99
C SER A 192 18.16 -1.24 -29.74
N GLY A 193 19.33 -1.23 -29.12
CA GLY A 193 20.56 -0.74 -29.74
C GLY A 193 20.58 0.77 -30.05
N PRO A 194 21.56 1.22 -30.86
CA PRO A 194 21.74 2.63 -31.19
C PRO A 194 20.54 3.26 -31.91
N GLU A 195 19.93 2.54 -32.86
CA GLU A 195 18.74 3.03 -33.57
C GLU A 195 17.56 3.24 -32.63
N GLY A 196 17.33 2.31 -31.70
CA GLY A 196 16.31 2.44 -30.67
C GLY A 196 16.55 3.67 -29.79
N ALA A 197 17.80 3.93 -29.40
CA ALA A 197 18.16 5.12 -28.64
C ALA A 197 17.86 6.42 -29.42
N GLU A 198 18.14 6.47 -30.72
CA GLU A 198 17.78 7.64 -31.55
C GLU A 198 16.27 7.85 -31.66
N ARG A 199 15.49 6.76 -31.83
CA ARG A 199 14.02 6.84 -31.82
C ARG A 199 13.48 7.42 -30.51
N LEU A 200 14.01 6.96 -29.38
CA LEU A 200 13.63 7.46 -28.06
C LEU A 200 14.01 8.94 -27.87
N ARG A 201 15.20 9.35 -28.31
CA ARG A 201 15.57 10.78 -28.27
C ARG A 201 14.64 11.64 -29.13
N ARG A 202 14.26 11.14 -30.32
CA ARG A 202 13.32 11.83 -31.21
C ARG A 202 11.92 11.98 -30.61
N ASP A 203 11.48 11.02 -29.78
CA ASP A 203 10.23 11.12 -29.00
C ASP A 203 10.30 12.10 -27.81
N GLY A 204 11.47 12.72 -27.60
CA GLY A 204 11.69 13.78 -26.60
C GLY A 204 12.08 13.26 -25.22
N TYR A 205 12.55 12.01 -25.09
CA TYR A 205 13.02 11.47 -23.82
C TYR A 205 14.40 12.00 -23.43
N GLU A 206 14.61 12.22 -22.14
CA GLU A 206 15.87 12.76 -21.61
C GLU A 206 17.05 11.79 -21.86
N PRO A 207 18.26 12.28 -22.20
CA PRO A 207 19.41 11.43 -22.49
C PRO A 207 19.73 10.40 -21.40
N GLN A 208 19.66 10.80 -20.13
CA GLN A 208 19.90 9.91 -18.99
C GLN A 208 18.91 8.74 -18.90
N MET A 209 17.65 8.95 -19.29
CA MET A 209 16.64 7.89 -19.32
C MET A 209 16.92 6.92 -20.47
N VAL A 210 17.30 7.45 -21.64
CA VAL A 210 17.66 6.65 -22.82
C VAL A 210 18.92 5.82 -22.54
N GLU A 211 19.92 6.38 -21.87
CA GLU A 211 21.11 5.64 -21.43
C GLU A 211 20.74 4.51 -20.44
N HIS A 212 19.76 4.76 -19.56
CA HIS A 212 19.29 3.77 -18.59
C HIS A 212 18.54 2.58 -19.22
N VAL A 213 18.13 2.67 -20.49
CA VAL A 213 17.62 1.53 -21.28
C VAL A 213 18.70 0.47 -21.51
N GLN A 214 19.99 0.85 -21.43
CA GLN A 214 21.14 -0.06 -21.62
C GLN A 214 21.12 -0.82 -22.95
N GLY A 215 20.54 -0.18 -23.96
CA GLY A 215 20.36 -0.74 -25.31
C GLY A 215 19.39 -1.92 -25.39
N ALA A 216 18.68 -2.28 -24.32
CA ALA A 216 17.71 -3.36 -24.27
C ALA A 216 16.28 -2.82 -24.42
N GLY A 217 15.65 -3.03 -25.58
CA GLY A 217 14.30 -2.50 -25.82
C GLY A 217 13.24 -3.04 -24.85
N THR A 218 13.45 -4.20 -24.25
CA THR A 218 12.61 -4.74 -23.16
C THR A 218 12.55 -3.82 -21.95
N ARG A 219 13.57 -2.98 -21.70
CA ARG A 219 13.56 -1.96 -20.65
C ARG A 219 12.58 -0.81 -20.91
N THR A 220 11.98 -0.72 -22.09
CA THR A 220 10.88 0.22 -22.37
C THR A 220 9.50 -0.34 -22.00
N MET A 221 9.44 -1.60 -21.59
CA MET A 221 8.22 -2.27 -21.17
C MET A 221 8.10 -2.23 -19.65
N LYS A 222 6.90 -1.96 -19.16
CA LYS A 222 6.62 -1.79 -17.74
C LYS A 222 5.57 -2.81 -17.33
N ILE A 223 5.89 -3.58 -16.31
CA ILE A 223 5.01 -4.65 -15.84
C ILE A 223 4.74 -4.44 -14.37
N GLY A 224 3.48 -4.52 -13.97
CA GLY A 224 3.09 -4.35 -12.59
C GLY A 224 1.77 -5.03 -12.23
N SER A 225 1.53 -5.05 -10.93
CA SER A 225 0.34 -5.63 -10.32
C SER A 225 -0.06 -4.76 -9.14
N ASN A 226 -1.35 -4.61 -8.91
CA ASN A 226 -1.82 -3.96 -7.69
C ASN A 226 -1.74 -4.89 -6.49
N LEU A 227 -0.94 -4.45 -5.50
CA LEU A 227 -0.62 -5.12 -4.24
C LEU A 227 -0.58 -6.65 -4.38
N PRO A 228 0.45 -7.16 -5.10
CA PRO A 228 0.51 -8.54 -5.55
C PRO A 228 0.55 -9.57 -4.41
N VAL A 229 0.87 -9.16 -3.16
CA VAL A 229 0.82 -10.00 -1.95
C VAL A 229 -0.56 -10.60 -1.68
N HIS A 230 -1.59 -10.08 -2.35
CA HIS A 230 -2.94 -10.62 -2.40
C HIS A 230 -3.14 -11.91 -3.20
N GLY A 231 -2.11 -12.40 -3.88
CA GLY A 231 -2.16 -13.58 -4.70
C GLY A 231 -0.76 -13.88 -5.23
N VAL A 232 0.01 -14.63 -4.45
CA VAL A 232 1.43 -14.87 -4.75
C VAL A 232 1.61 -15.66 -6.04
N VAL A 233 0.69 -16.55 -6.36
CA VAL A 233 0.78 -17.34 -7.59
C VAL A 233 0.20 -16.53 -8.75
N GLY A 234 -1.06 -16.13 -8.68
CA GLY A 234 -1.78 -15.51 -9.81
C GLY A 234 -1.44 -14.05 -10.07
N LYS A 235 -1.17 -13.25 -9.04
CA LYS A 235 -0.90 -11.79 -9.18
C LYS A 235 0.59 -11.51 -9.29
N PHE A 236 1.39 -12.07 -8.37
CA PHE A 236 2.85 -11.93 -8.38
C PHE A 236 3.53 -12.63 -9.58
N GLY A 237 2.88 -13.64 -10.18
CA GLY A 237 3.40 -14.33 -11.36
C GLY A 237 3.76 -13.41 -12.53
N ILE A 238 3.12 -12.24 -12.62
CA ILE A 238 3.45 -11.26 -13.65
C ILE A 238 4.88 -10.69 -13.52
N TYR A 239 5.45 -10.64 -12.30
CA TYR A 239 6.84 -10.24 -12.10
C TYR A 239 7.83 -11.33 -12.51
N ARG A 240 7.43 -12.62 -12.41
CA ARG A 240 8.20 -13.70 -13.04
C ARG A 240 8.24 -13.51 -14.55
N PHE A 241 7.10 -13.14 -15.16
CA PHE A 241 7.04 -12.81 -16.59
C PHE A 241 7.93 -11.60 -16.94
N ALA A 242 7.93 -10.54 -16.11
CA ALA A 242 8.85 -9.40 -16.24
C ALA A 242 10.33 -9.83 -16.27
N ASN A 243 10.72 -10.76 -15.41
CA ASN A 243 12.07 -11.34 -15.38
C ASN A 243 12.34 -12.21 -16.63
N MET A 244 11.37 -13.01 -17.07
CA MET A 244 11.52 -13.88 -18.26
C MET A 244 11.67 -13.09 -19.57
N MET A 245 11.27 -11.82 -19.63
CA MET A 245 11.48 -10.99 -20.82
C MET A 245 12.96 -10.79 -21.17
N ALA A 246 13.91 -11.16 -20.30
CA ALA A 246 15.31 -11.29 -20.68
C ALA A 246 15.55 -12.32 -21.81
N LEU A 247 14.70 -13.33 -21.96
CA LEU A 247 14.75 -14.26 -23.08
C LEU A 247 14.44 -13.56 -24.42
N VAL A 248 13.48 -12.62 -24.41
CA VAL A 248 13.17 -11.79 -25.59
C VAL A 248 14.33 -10.87 -25.92
N ASP A 249 14.94 -10.26 -24.90
CA ASP A 249 16.11 -9.40 -25.10
C ASP A 249 17.33 -10.17 -25.63
N HIS A 250 17.59 -11.37 -25.12
CA HIS A 250 18.60 -12.29 -25.62
C HIS A 250 18.36 -12.62 -27.10
N HIS A 251 17.13 -12.96 -27.46
CA HIS A 251 16.74 -13.27 -28.83
C HIS A 251 16.89 -12.06 -29.77
N VAL A 252 16.45 -10.88 -29.34
CA VAL A 252 16.44 -9.66 -30.16
C VAL A 252 17.84 -9.08 -30.35
N ARG A 253 18.66 -9.04 -29.30
CA ARG A 253 19.99 -8.42 -29.35
C ARG A 253 21.13 -9.40 -29.63
N GLY A 254 20.89 -10.71 -29.51
CA GLY A 254 21.93 -11.74 -29.62
C GLY A 254 23.01 -11.64 -28.53
N VAL A 255 22.71 -10.98 -27.41
CA VAL A 255 23.64 -10.83 -26.28
C VAL A 255 23.68 -12.13 -25.48
N PRO A 256 24.81 -12.52 -24.88
CA PRO A 256 24.85 -13.72 -24.04
C PRO A 256 23.93 -13.55 -22.82
N PRO A 257 23.46 -14.65 -22.19
CA PRO A 257 22.52 -14.61 -21.09
C PRO A 257 22.85 -13.54 -20.06
N GLU A 258 24.12 -13.43 -19.62
CA GLU A 258 24.63 -12.54 -18.57
C GLU A 258 24.36 -11.05 -18.84
N LYS A 259 24.26 -10.67 -20.12
CA LYS A 259 24.00 -9.30 -20.57
C LYS A 259 22.54 -9.04 -20.93
N ALA A 260 21.70 -10.07 -20.96
CA ALA A 260 20.28 -9.94 -21.23
C ALA A 260 19.56 -9.19 -20.09
N ARG A 261 18.61 -8.35 -20.45
CA ARG A 261 17.85 -7.49 -19.53
C ARG A 261 16.35 -7.76 -19.66
N GLY A 262 15.69 -7.95 -18.52
CA GLY A 262 14.24 -8.05 -18.43
C GLY A 262 13.57 -6.68 -18.49
N THR A 263 12.27 -6.63 -18.20
CA THR A 263 11.51 -5.37 -18.22
C THR A 263 11.81 -4.48 -17.03
N ARG A 264 11.03 -3.41 -16.86
CA ARG A 264 10.95 -2.64 -15.61
C ARG A 264 9.70 -3.05 -14.83
N GLU A 265 9.88 -3.32 -13.56
CA GLU A 265 8.81 -3.64 -12.62
C GLU A 265 8.30 -2.34 -12.00
N TRP A 266 7.01 -2.06 -12.08
CA TRP A 266 6.43 -0.88 -11.43
C TRP A 266 5.98 -1.20 -10.02
N ASN A 267 6.51 -0.41 -9.08
CA ASN A 267 6.15 -0.51 -7.68
C ASN A 267 4.87 0.31 -7.40
N GLU A 268 4.00 -0.19 -6.53
CA GLU A 268 2.78 0.55 -6.18
C GLU A 268 2.80 1.19 -4.79
N TYR A 269 3.65 0.72 -3.88
CA TYR A 269 3.53 1.12 -2.48
C TYR A 269 3.80 2.62 -2.29
N THR A 270 4.83 3.16 -2.94
CA THR A 270 5.10 4.61 -2.95
C THR A 270 4.17 5.37 -3.89
N TRP A 271 3.89 4.83 -5.09
CA TRP A 271 3.05 5.51 -6.08
C TRP A 271 1.61 5.72 -5.65
N ARG A 272 1.04 4.75 -4.91
CA ARG A 272 -0.30 4.91 -4.30
C ARG A 272 -0.29 6.06 -3.29
N GLY A 273 0.86 6.31 -2.65
CA GLY A 273 1.03 7.18 -1.49
C GLY A 273 0.94 6.41 -0.17
N ASP A 274 0.83 5.09 -0.24
CA ASP A 274 0.54 4.21 0.89
C ASP A 274 1.75 4.03 1.82
N GLN A 275 2.98 4.09 1.28
CA GLN A 275 4.17 4.09 2.11
C GLN A 275 4.21 5.36 2.95
N ALA A 276 4.32 5.23 4.27
CA ALA A 276 4.61 6.35 5.16
C ALA A 276 6.05 6.83 4.91
N PRO A 277 6.27 7.91 4.15
CA PRO A 277 7.61 8.25 3.68
C PRO A 277 8.56 8.65 4.80
N GLY A 278 8.07 9.04 5.98
CA GLY A 278 8.93 9.36 7.13
C GLY A 278 9.34 8.16 7.98
N HIS A 279 8.65 7.03 7.89
CA HIS A 279 8.98 5.84 8.70
C HIS A 279 10.40 5.32 8.43
N PRO A 280 10.88 5.20 7.17
CA PRO A 280 12.27 4.85 6.90
C PRO A 280 13.30 5.83 7.47
N PHE A 281 12.95 7.12 7.59
CA PHE A 281 13.87 8.13 8.13
C PHE A 281 14.03 8.02 9.66
N VAL A 282 13.01 7.50 10.36
CA VAL A 282 13.07 7.29 11.81
C VAL A 282 13.67 5.93 12.15
N HIS A 283 13.28 4.87 11.44
CA HIS A 283 13.59 3.48 11.84
C HIS A 283 14.58 2.77 10.91
N GLY A 284 14.82 3.25 9.70
CA GLY A 284 15.61 2.55 8.68
C GLY A 284 14.92 1.31 8.08
N LEU A 285 13.62 1.14 8.33
CA LEU A 285 12.77 0.07 7.78
C LEU A 285 11.84 0.63 6.71
N GLN A 286 11.39 -0.19 5.76
CA GLN A 286 10.40 0.24 4.77
C GLN A 286 9.15 0.80 5.46
N THR A 287 8.54 -0.01 6.34
CA THR A 287 7.46 0.29 7.28
C THR A 287 7.39 -0.83 8.34
N SER A 288 6.82 -0.57 9.52
CA SER A 288 6.47 -1.57 10.53
C SER A 288 5.18 -1.17 11.23
N ASP A 289 4.24 -2.11 11.39
CA ASP A 289 3.02 -1.93 12.21
C ASP A 289 2.70 -3.17 13.02
N MET A 290 1.83 -2.99 14.02
CA MET A 290 1.20 -4.07 14.77
C MET A 290 0.11 -4.80 13.97
N ASP A 291 -0.33 -5.93 14.50
CA ASP A 291 -1.64 -6.49 14.14
C ASP A 291 -2.74 -5.65 14.80
N PHE A 292 -3.87 -5.47 14.11
CA PHE A 292 -4.95 -4.59 14.59
C PHE A 292 -5.53 -5.00 15.96
N ASN A 293 -5.39 -6.29 16.29
CA ASN A 293 -5.84 -6.88 17.54
C ASN A 293 -5.00 -6.41 18.76
N ASP A 294 -3.84 -5.79 18.55
CA ASP A 294 -2.95 -5.27 19.58
C ASP A 294 -3.47 -3.95 20.18
N LEU A 295 -4.45 -3.30 19.53
CA LEU A 295 -5.28 -2.23 20.11
C LEU A 295 -5.98 -2.65 21.42
N ARG A 296 -6.05 -3.95 21.71
CA ARG A 296 -6.53 -4.45 23.00
C ARG A 296 -5.73 -3.96 24.20
N PHE A 297 -4.45 -3.66 23.99
CA PHE A 297 -3.55 -3.21 25.04
C PHE A 297 -3.49 -1.68 25.17
N SER A 298 -3.89 -0.94 24.14
CA SER A 298 -3.89 0.53 24.14
C SER A 298 -4.88 1.11 25.15
N LYS A 299 -4.46 2.16 25.87
CA LYS A 299 -5.35 2.98 26.73
C LYS A 299 -5.54 4.40 26.24
N LEU A 300 -4.69 4.86 25.32
CA LEU A 300 -4.90 6.08 24.55
C LEU A 300 -4.59 5.79 23.09
N VAL A 301 -5.57 6.00 22.22
CA VAL A 301 -5.45 5.82 20.78
C VAL A 301 -5.69 7.16 20.11
N ILE A 302 -4.69 7.69 19.42
CA ILE A 302 -4.75 8.97 18.72
C ILE A 302 -4.79 8.68 17.23
N GLN A 303 -5.85 9.08 16.54
CA GLN A 303 -5.97 8.98 15.09
C GLN A 303 -5.66 10.34 14.48
N ILE A 304 -4.81 10.37 13.44
CA ILE A 304 -4.41 11.60 12.77
C ILE A 304 -4.53 11.38 11.26
N GLY A 305 -5.51 12.03 10.63
CA GLY A 305 -5.80 11.85 9.21
C GLY A 305 -6.06 10.39 8.83
N LYS A 306 -6.65 9.60 9.75
CA LYS A 306 -6.95 8.18 9.52
C LYS A 306 -8.36 7.84 9.97
N ASN A 307 -9.09 7.14 9.10
CA ASN A 307 -10.44 6.67 9.38
C ASN A 307 -10.49 5.15 9.58
N LEU A 308 -10.23 4.71 10.82
CA LEU A 308 -10.24 3.28 11.17
C LEU A 308 -11.65 2.68 11.29
N ILE A 309 -12.71 3.47 11.12
CA ILE A 309 -14.08 2.97 11.10
C ILE A 309 -14.48 2.55 9.67
N GLU A 310 -14.25 3.41 8.69
CA GLU A 310 -14.68 3.17 7.31
C GLU A 310 -13.62 2.49 6.45
N ASN A 311 -12.32 2.69 6.74
CA ASN A 311 -11.24 2.07 5.96
C ASN A 311 -10.74 0.74 6.55
N LYS A 312 -11.16 0.40 7.78
CA LYS A 312 -10.82 -0.86 8.46
C LYS A 312 -12.07 -1.63 8.94
N ARG A 313 -13.16 -1.59 8.16
CA ARG A 313 -14.52 -2.08 8.56
C ARG A 313 -14.56 -3.45 9.26
N PRO A 314 -13.90 -4.51 8.76
CA PRO A 314 -13.91 -5.82 9.40
C PRO A 314 -13.18 -5.88 10.74
N GLU A 315 -12.33 -4.89 11.04
CA GLU A 315 -11.43 -4.83 12.20
C GLU A 315 -11.72 -3.64 13.11
N SER A 316 -12.60 -2.71 12.71
CA SER A 316 -12.89 -1.47 13.44
C SER A 316 -13.44 -1.72 14.84
N HIS A 317 -13.96 -2.92 15.10
CA HIS A 317 -14.40 -3.32 16.43
C HIS A 317 -13.24 -3.27 17.45
N TRP A 318 -11.99 -3.56 17.05
CA TRP A 318 -10.85 -3.45 17.96
C TRP A 318 -10.65 -2.05 18.53
N LEU A 319 -10.86 -1.03 17.69
CA LEU A 319 -10.85 0.37 18.09
C LEU A 319 -12.05 0.66 19.00
N ASN A 320 -13.26 0.25 18.61
CA ASN A 320 -14.47 0.52 19.39
C ASN A 320 -14.41 -0.10 20.80
N GLU A 321 -13.90 -1.32 20.91
CA GLU A 321 -13.71 -2.02 22.17
C GLU A 321 -12.73 -1.31 23.13
N VAL A 322 -11.89 -0.38 22.64
CA VAL A 322 -11.04 0.46 23.51
C VAL A 322 -11.92 1.25 24.49
N MET A 323 -13.08 1.74 24.04
CA MET A 323 -14.02 2.48 24.88
C MET A 323 -14.56 1.60 26.02
N GLU A 324 -14.92 0.35 25.72
CA GLU A 324 -15.43 -0.62 26.70
C GLU A 324 -14.37 -0.98 27.75
N ARG A 325 -13.09 -0.91 27.37
CA ARG A 325 -11.94 -1.11 28.27
C ARG A 325 -11.52 0.15 29.03
N GLY A 326 -12.29 1.24 28.96
CA GLY A 326 -12.00 2.52 29.60
C GLY A 326 -10.79 3.26 29.01
N GLY A 327 -10.38 2.91 27.79
CA GLY A 327 -9.38 3.68 27.05
C GLY A 327 -9.97 4.93 26.41
N LYS A 328 -9.09 5.86 26.03
CA LYS A 328 -9.46 7.09 25.34
C LYS A 328 -9.14 7.00 23.85
N ILE A 329 -10.01 7.58 23.03
CA ILE A 329 -9.81 7.79 21.59
C ILE A 329 -9.76 9.29 21.34
N VAL A 330 -8.75 9.75 20.61
CA VAL A 330 -8.62 11.12 20.12
C VAL A 330 -8.61 11.07 18.59
N ASP A 331 -9.35 11.96 17.95
CA ASP A 331 -9.33 12.10 16.49
C ASP A 331 -8.81 13.50 16.10
N ILE A 332 -7.87 13.55 15.19
CA ILE A 332 -7.29 14.78 14.64
C ILE A 332 -7.52 14.75 13.13
N ALA A 333 -8.47 15.55 12.66
CA ALA A 333 -8.88 15.60 11.26
C ALA A 333 -9.53 16.97 10.95
N PRO A 334 -9.46 17.47 9.71
CA PRO A 334 -10.15 18.71 9.36
C PRO A 334 -11.67 18.66 9.53
N GLU A 335 -12.27 17.52 9.20
CA GLU A 335 -13.69 17.26 9.25
C GLU A 335 -14.09 16.39 10.45
N TYR A 336 -15.34 16.54 10.90
CA TYR A 336 -15.94 15.63 11.89
C TYR A 336 -16.29 14.29 11.21
N ASN A 337 -15.32 13.40 11.14
CA ASN A 337 -15.39 12.13 10.43
C ASN A 337 -16.04 11.01 11.27
N ALA A 338 -16.10 9.78 10.73
CA ALA A 338 -16.64 8.63 11.44
C ALA A 338 -15.90 8.34 12.78
N PRO A 339 -14.55 8.26 12.84
CA PRO A 339 -13.80 8.16 14.10
C PRO A 339 -14.17 9.20 15.15
N ALA A 340 -14.38 10.45 14.75
CA ALA A 340 -14.75 11.54 15.67
C ALA A 340 -16.03 11.23 16.45
N THR A 341 -17.00 10.50 15.85
CA THR A 341 -18.24 10.07 16.53
C THR A 341 -18.01 9.10 17.70
N LYS A 342 -16.83 8.47 17.76
CA LYS A 342 -16.41 7.54 18.81
C LYS A 342 -15.31 8.12 19.71
N ALA A 343 -14.75 9.27 19.33
CA ALA A 343 -13.65 9.89 20.06
C ALA A 343 -14.15 10.56 21.35
N ASN A 344 -13.30 10.58 22.38
CA ASN A 344 -13.53 11.37 23.59
C ASN A 344 -13.46 12.87 23.30
N TYR A 345 -12.64 13.26 22.31
CA TYR A 345 -12.62 14.59 21.74
C TYR A 345 -11.98 14.55 20.35
N TRP A 346 -12.40 15.51 19.52
CA TRP A 346 -11.90 15.73 18.17
C TRP A 346 -11.17 17.07 18.11
N ILE A 347 -9.99 17.07 17.49
CA ILE A 347 -9.20 18.28 17.23
C ILE A 347 -9.33 18.60 15.75
N SER A 348 -10.14 19.63 15.44
CA SER A 348 -10.23 20.16 14.08
C SER A 348 -8.94 20.89 13.71
N VAL A 349 -8.46 20.65 12.49
CA VAL A 349 -7.22 21.22 11.95
C VAL A 349 -7.42 21.70 10.52
N ARG A 350 -6.61 22.63 10.02
CA ARG A 350 -6.66 23.04 8.62
C ARG A 350 -6.10 21.93 7.72
N PRO A 351 -6.71 21.65 6.55
CA PRO A 351 -6.11 20.75 5.55
C PRO A 351 -4.72 21.21 5.12
N GLY A 352 -3.91 20.29 4.58
CA GLY A 352 -2.54 20.63 4.13
C GLY A 352 -1.43 20.35 5.15
N LEU A 353 -1.60 19.32 6.00
CA LEU A 353 -0.65 18.91 7.05
C LEU A 353 -0.41 19.95 8.15
N SER A 354 -1.36 20.83 8.44
CA SER A 354 -1.21 21.81 9.51
C SER A 354 -1.12 21.17 10.91
N ASP A 355 -1.65 19.95 11.06
CA ASP A 355 -1.59 19.11 12.26
C ASP A 355 -0.17 18.65 12.63
N ILE A 356 0.83 18.84 11.75
CA ILE A 356 2.24 18.72 12.15
C ILE A 356 2.56 19.69 13.29
N SER A 357 2.02 20.91 13.29
CA SER A 357 2.29 21.90 14.35
C SER A 357 1.68 21.47 15.68
N VAL A 358 0.56 20.74 15.68
CA VAL A 358 -0.02 20.13 16.88
C VAL A 358 0.95 19.15 17.52
N LEU A 359 1.56 18.25 16.72
CA LEU A 359 2.56 17.29 17.21
C LEU A 359 3.83 17.98 17.72
N LEU A 360 4.28 19.03 17.05
CA LEU A 360 5.45 19.81 17.46
C LEU A 360 5.16 20.62 18.75
N GLY A 361 3.98 21.20 18.89
CA GLY A 361 3.52 21.89 20.10
C GLY A 361 3.35 20.94 21.29
N VAL A 362 2.77 19.76 21.08
CA VAL A 362 2.72 18.69 22.09
C VAL A 362 4.12 18.31 22.55
N THR A 363 5.04 18.08 21.60
CA THR A 363 6.44 17.74 21.90
C THR A 363 7.11 18.85 22.70
N LYS A 364 6.94 20.11 22.29
CA LYS A 364 7.47 21.28 22.99
C LYS A 364 6.98 21.31 24.44
N LEU A 365 5.66 21.25 24.65
CA LEU A 365 5.07 21.27 26.00
C LEU A 365 5.63 20.15 26.88
N MET A 366 5.79 18.95 26.32
CA MET A 366 6.33 17.82 27.06
C MET A 366 7.80 18.05 27.44
N MET A 367 8.63 18.58 26.53
CA MET A 367 10.03 18.88 26.84
C MET A 367 10.18 20.01 27.87
N ASP A 368 9.41 21.10 27.71
CA ASP A 368 9.41 22.26 28.61
C ASP A 368 9.00 21.86 30.04
N ARG A 369 8.03 20.94 30.17
CA ARG A 369 7.51 20.47 31.48
C ARG A 369 8.27 19.29 32.07
N GLY A 370 9.30 18.77 31.41
CA GLY A 370 10.01 17.58 31.89
C GLY A 370 9.23 16.27 31.75
N TRP A 371 8.21 16.23 30.90
CA TRP A 371 7.33 15.08 30.66
C TRP A 371 7.92 14.10 29.65
N TYR A 372 9.08 13.54 29.97
CA TYR A 372 9.75 12.54 29.14
C TYR A 372 10.56 11.56 29.98
N LEU A 373 10.79 10.36 29.43
CA LEU A 373 11.57 9.29 30.04
C LEU A 373 13.03 9.41 29.62
N GLU A 374 13.86 10.03 30.47
CA GLU A 374 15.29 10.28 30.19
C GLU A 374 16.07 9.04 29.80
N ASP A 375 15.88 7.92 30.53
CA ASP A 375 16.60 6.68 30.26
C ASP A 375 16.25 6.10 28.88
N PHE A 376 14.96 6.16 28.52
CA PHE A 376 14.52 5.70 27.20
C PHE A 376 15.11 6.57 26.08
N CYS A 377 14.99 7.90 26.23
CA CYS A 377 15.54 8.88 25.29
C CYS A 377 17.03 8.63 25.05
N ARG A 378 17.80 8.42 26.12
CA ARG A 378 19.24 8.17 26.07
C ARG A 378 19.61 6.85 25.37
N ARG A 379 18.80 5.80 25.58
CA ARG A 379 19.19 4.44 25.19
C ARG A 379 18.64 3.99 23.84
N PHE A 380 17.56 4.57 23.36
CA PHE A 380 16.84 4.07 22.17
C PHE A 380 16.70 5.08 21.03
N THR A 381 17.23 6.30 21.19
CA THR A 381 17.09 7.37 20.19
C THR A 381 18.44 7.99 19.83
N ASP A 382 18.48 8.86 18.83
CA ASP A 382 19.67 9.65 18.50
C ASP A 382 19.76 10.98 19.27
N PHE A 383 18.83 11.26 20.17
CA PHE A 383 18.84 12.43 21.06
C PHE A 383 20.16 12.73 21.80
N PRO A 384 20.94 11.75 22.29
CA PRO A 384 22.23 12.04 22.94
C PRO A 384 23.38 12.32 21.97
N LEU A 385 23.22 12.11 20.65
CA LEU A 385 24.31 12.29 19.69
C LEU A 385 24.65 13.77 19.54
N LEU A 386 25.94 14.07 19.42
CA LEU A 386 26.45 15.43 19.34
C LEU A 386 26.47 15.96 17.89
N VAL A 387 26.05 17.20 17.73
CA VAL A 387 26.09 17.97 16.47
C VAL A 387 26.89 19.24 16.70
N ARG A 388 27.77 19.58 15.75
CA ARG A 388 28.52 20.83 15.78
C ARG A 388 27.65 21.99 15.32
N THR A 389 27.66 23.11 16.03
CA THR A 389 26.82 24.28 15.69
C THR A 389 27.35 25.08 14.50
N ASP A 390 28.64 25.00 14.22
CA ASP A 390 29.30 25.68 13.12
C ASP A 390 28.93 25.11 11.74
N THR A 391 28.69 23.81 11.66
CA THR A 391 28.46 23.07 10.40
C THR A 391 27.11 22.40 10.33
N LEU A 392 26.39 22.28 11.45
CA LEU A 392 25.13 21.54 11.59
C LEU A 392 25.26 20.07 11.16
N LYS A 393 26.46 19.49 11.29
CA LYS A 393 26.75 18.08 11.04
C LYS A 393 27.03 17.37 12.36
N ARG A 394 26.70 16.07 12.40
CA ARG A 394 27.07 15.20 13.53
C ARG A 394 28.59 15.25 13.73
N LEU A 395 29.02 15.45 14.97
CA LEU A 395 30.42 15.33 15.36
C LEU A 395 30.85 13.89 15.14
N ARG A 396 31.95 13.68 14.41
CA ARG A 396 32.50 12.35 14.14
C ARG A 396 33.68 12.07 15.06
N PRO A 397 33.92 10.82 15.47
CA PRO A 397 35.12 10.46 16.22
C PRO A 397 36.42 10.92 15.54
N GLN A 398 36.46 10.85 14.21
CA GLN A 398 37.61 11.30 13.40
C GLN A 398 37.87 12.81 13.46
N ASP A 399 36.86 13.61 13.81
CA ASP A 399 37.05 15.06 14.01
C ASP A 399 37.87 15.34 15.29
N ILE A 400 37.91 14.39 16.23
CA ILE A 400 38.63 14.48 17.51
C ILE A 400 39.94 13.69 17.47
N ASP A 401 39.91 12.47 16.94
CA ASP A 401 41.07 11.61 16.75
C ASP A 401 41.16 11.17 15.27
N PRO A 402 42.08 11.76 14.48
CA PRO A 402 42.23 11.42 13.05
C PRO A 402 42.58 9.96 12.80
N ASN A 403 43.15 9.27 13.81
CA ASN A 403 43.54 7.87 13.72
C ASN A 403 42.44 6.93 14.23
N TYR A 404 41.26 7.45 14.56
CA TYR A 404 40.15 6.66 15.08
C TYR A 404 39.73 5.57 14.07
N LYS A 405 39.82 4.32 14.52
CA LYS A 405 39.33 3.16 13.77
C LYS A 405 37.91 2.84 14.19
N LEU A 406 37.03 2.73 13.19
CA LEU A 406 35.65 2.31 13.37
C LEU A 406 35.58 0.99 14.15
N ARG A 407 34.66 0.90 15.10
CA ARG A 407 34.38 -0.35 15.81
C ARG A 407 33.96 -1.42 14.82
N ASP A 408 34.54 -2.61 14.97
CA ASP A 408 34.18 -3.76 14.16
C ASP A 408 32.82 -4.32 14.61
N LEU A 409 31.84 -4.23 13.71
CA LEU A 409 30.48 -4.70 13.95
C LEU A 409 30.19 -6.04 13.25
N ARG A 410 31.20 -6.66 12.61
CA ARG A 410 31.05 -7.98 12.00
C ARG A 410 30.67 -9.01 13.07
N GLY A 411 29.67 -9.83 12.76
CA GLY A 411 29.09 -10.79 13.70
C GLY A 411 28.09 -10.20 14.71
N LYS A 412 27.83 -8.88 14.66
CA LYS A 412 26.81 -8.21 15.48
C LYS A 412 25.48 -8.05 14.73
N PRO A 413 24.35 -7.81 15.41
CA PRO A 413 23.03 -7.63 14.80
C PRO A 413 22.97 -6.70 13.58
N SER A 414 23.74 -5.60 13.55
CA SER A 414 23.77 -4.73 12.35
C SER A 414 24.19 -5.49 11.09
N TYR A 415 25.15 -6.41 11.18
CA TYR A 415 25.59 -7.22 10.04
C TYR A 415 24.77 -8.50 9.88
N THR A 416 24.51 -9.21 10.98
CA THR A 416 23.93 -10.58 10.92
C THR A 416 22.41 -10.58 10.72
N ILE A 417 21.72 -9.53 11.16
CA ILE A 417 20.26 -9.41 11.08
C ILE A 417 19.86 -8.30 10.09
N GLN A 418 20.47 -7.11 10.21
CA GLN A 418 20.08 -5.96 9.40
C GLN A 418 20.79 -5.90 8.03
N GLY A 419 21.79 -6.77 7.80
CA GLY A 419 22.47 -6.89 6.50
C GLY A 419 23.34 -5.68 6.12
N LEU A 420 23.86 -4.94 7.11
CA LEU A 420 24.78 -3.82 6.88
C LEU A 420 26.01 -4.28 6.08
N THR A 421 26.35 -3.54 5.01
CA THR A 421 27.55 -3.80 4.21
C THR A 421 28.76 -3.00 4.72
N ASP A 422 29.97 -3.41 4.35
CA ASP A 422 31.19 -2.67 4.71
C ASP A 422 31.20 -1.24 4.14
N GLU A 423 30.74 -1.04 2.90
CA GLU A 423 30.57 0.28 2.31
C GLU A 423 29.59 1.16 3.11
N GLN A 424 28.46 0.59 3.53
CA GLN A 424 27.49 1.30 4.37
C GLN A 424 28.08 1.61 5.75
N ARG A 425 28.84 0.67 6.34
CA ARG A 425 29.50 0.84 7.64
C ARG A 425 30.51 1.99 7.62
N GLU A 426 31.32 2.08 6.58
CA GLU A 426 32.28 3.16 6.36
C GLU A 426 31.57 4.52 6.22
N LYS A 427 30.45 4.56 5.49
CA LYS A 427 29.67 5.78 5.29
C LYS A 427 28.96 6.26 6.57
N ILE A 428 28.38 5.34 7.33
CA ILE A 428 27.61 5.65 8.55
C ILE A 428 28.55 6.09 9.68
N GLY A 429 29.69 5.41 9.85
CA GLY A 429 30.67 5.73 10.90
C GLY A 429 30.19 5.40 12.32
N ASP A 430 31.01 5.77 13.30
CA ASP A 430 30.64 5.80 14.72
C ASP A 430 30.22 7.23 15.11
N PHE A 431 29.59 7.36 16.27
CA PHE A 431 28.99 8.61 16.73
C PHE A 431 29.62 9.08 18.04
N CYS A 432 29.43 10.37 18.34
CA CYS A 432 29.90 11.01 19.55
C CYS A 432 28.73 11.36 20.48
N VAL A 433 28.92 11.13 21.77
CA VAL A 433 28.02 11.56 22.86
C VAL A 433 28.83 12.28 23.94
N TRP A 434 28.19 13.11 24.77
CA TRP A 434 28.84 13.70 25.95
C TRP A 434 28.62 12.82 27.17
N ASP A 435 29.68 12.21 27.72
CA ASP A 435 29.63 11.41 28.93
C ASP A 435 29.63 12.33 30.16
N THR A 436 28.50 12.44 30.86
CA THR A 436 28.36 13.35 32.00
C THR A 436 29.18 12.89 33.22
N SER A 437 29.52 11.61 33.32
CA SER A 437 30.30 11.08 34.45
C SER A 437 31.78 11.45 34.35
N LYS A 438 32.29 11.58 33.13
CA LYS A 438 33.70 11.91 32.84
C LYS A 438 33.88 13.34 32.34
N ASN A 439 32.78 14.02 32.03
CA ASN A 439 32.75 15.36 31.45
C ASN A 439 33.61 15.48 30.18
N GLN A 440 33.45 14.53 29.27
CA GLN A 440 34.19 14.45 28.00
C GLN A 440 33.36 13.77 26.92
N VAL A 441 33.82 13.86 25.67
CA VAL A 441 33.23 13.09 24.56
C VAL A 441 33.53 11.60 24.74
N ALA A 442 32.52 10.77 24.48
CA ALA A 442 32.65 9.32 24.33
C ALA A 442 32.16 8.89 22.94
N PHE A 443 32.73 7.80 22.44
CA PHE A 443 32.36 7.23 21.15
C PHE A 443 31.37 6.08 21.33
N VAL A 444 30.37 6.02 20.45
CA VAL A 444 29.34 4.98 20.40
C VAL A 444 29.13 4.53 18.97
N SER A 445 28.57 3.34 18.79
CA SER A 445 28.26 2.72 17.51
C SER A 445 26.79 2.33 17.43
N ARG A 446 26.36 1.75 16.30
CA ARG A 446 25.00 1.22 16.15
C ARG A 446 24.65 0.09 17.13
N GLU A 447 25.64 -0.54 17.76
CA GLU A 447 25.43 -1.62 18.72
C GLU A 447 25.20 -1.10 20.16
N ASP A 448 25.50 0.18 20.41
CA ASP A 448 25.31 0.82 21.71
C ASP A 448 23.86 1.34 21.84
N VAL A 449 22.91 0.41 21.92
CA VAL A 449 21.46 0.69 22.01
C VAL A 449 20.82 -0.15 23.13
N GLY A 450 19.77 0.39 23.76
CA GLY A 450 19.03 -0.30 24.82
C GLY A 450 19.93 -0.69 25.99
N LYS A 451 19.98 -1.98 26.33
CA LYS A 451 20.85 -2.52 27.41
C LYS A 451 22.36 -2.43 27.12
N HIS A 452 22.75 -2.13 25.88
CA HIS A 452 24.15 -1.98 25.51
C HIS A 452 24.64 -0.53 25.59
N MET A 453 23.71 0.44 25.66
CA MET A 453 24.05 1.85 25.90
C MET A 453 24.28 2.10 27.39
N ASN A 454 25.53 1.94 27.83
CA ASN A 454 25.92 2.06 29.25
C ASN A 454 26.59 3.40 29.60
N ILE A 455 26.69 4.32 28.63
CA ILE A 455 27.26 5.65 28.85
C ILE A 455 26.15 6.58 29.36
N PRO A 456 26.35 7.33 30.46
CA PRO A 456 25.40 8.34 30.92
C PRO A 456 25.49 9.58 30.00
N ALA A 457 25.01 9.42 28.77
CA ALA A 457 25.08 10.44 27.75
C ALA A 457 24.13 11.61 28.06
N ALA A 458 24.63 12.83 27.91
CA ALA A 458 23.85 14.05 28.09
C ALA A 458 22.75 14.19 27.04
N LEU A 459 21.58 14.65 27.46
CA LEU A 459 20.48 15.04 26.57
C LEU A 459 20.36 16.56 26.42
N LYS A 460 20.74 17.32 27.45
CA LYS A 460 20.62 18.77 27.52
C LYS A 460 22.00 19.42 27.62
N GLY A 461 22.06 20.71 27.29
CA GLY A 461 23.23 21.54 27.50
C GLY A 461 24.09 21.78 26.26
N THR A 462 25.11 22.62 26.44
CA THR A 462 26.03 23.06 25.41
C THR A 462 27.44 22.77 25.87
N TYR A 463 28.22 22.13 25.01
CA TYR A 463 29.56 21.66 25.32
C TYR A 463 30.57 22.20 24.33
N ARG A 464 31.84 22.26 24.73
CA ARG A 464 32.95 22.59 23.85
C ARG A 464 33.82 21.37 23.66
N VAL A 465 34.18 21.12 22.40
CA VAL A 465 35.04 20.01 22.00
C VAL A 465 36.22 20.58 21.24
N ARG A 466 37.42 20.19 21.65
CA ARG A 466 38.64 20.46 20.90
C ARG A 466 38.80 19.41 19.80
N LEU A 467 38.85 19.86 18.55
CA LEU A 467 39.06 19.05 17.37
C LEU A 467 40.54 18.70 17.19
N ALA A 468 40.81 17.75 16.31
CA ALA A 468 42.15 17.28 16.00
C ALA A 468 43.07 18.36 15.40
N ASP A 469 42.51 19.34 14.71
CA ASP A 469 43.22 20.52 14.18
C ASP A 469 43.51 21.59 15.24
N GLY A 470 43.06 21.36 16.48
CA GLY A 470 43.22 22.25 17.61
C GLY A 470 42.11 23.28 17.79
N GLN A 471 41.16 23.39 16.86
CA GLN A 471 40.01 24.27 16.97
C GLN A 471 39.07 23.81 18.09
N GLU A 472 38.55 24.74 18.90
CA GLU A 472 37.42 24.45 19.78
C GLU A 472 36.11 24.78 19.07
N VAL A 473 35.21 23.80 19.03
CA VAL A 473 33.86 23.97 18.46
C VAL A 473 32.80 23.72 19.52
N GLU A 474 31.70 24.43 19.40
CA GLU A 474 30.52 24.21 20.22
C GLU A 474 29.70 23.04 19.65
N VAL A 475 29.22 22.19 20.55
CA VAL A 475 28.40 21.02 20.22
C VAL A 475 27.20 20.91 21.16
N LEU A 476 26.09 20.43 20.60
CA LEU A 476 24.85 20.18 21.34
C LEU A 476 24.41 18.72 21.11
N PRO A 477 23.85 18.05 22.13
CA PRO A 477 23.02 16.87 21.89
C PRO A 477 21.81 17.21 21.03
N ILE A 478 21.36 16.28 20.18
CA ILE A 478 20.18 16.46 19.32
C ILE A 478 18.92 16.82 20.13
N PHE A 479 18.75 16.30 21.35
CA PHE A 479 17.62 16.68 22.21
C PHE A 479 17.62 18.17 22.57
N GLU A 480 18.77 18.74 22.97
CA GLU A 480 18.90 20.19 23.18
C GLU A 480 18.58 20.97 21.90
N MET A 481 19.01 20.47 20.73
CA MET A 481 18.67 21.10 19.46
C MET A 481 17.18 21.10 19.17
N TYR A 482 16.46 19.99 19.42
CA TYR A 482 15.00 19.95 19.29
C TYR A 482 14.33 20.90 20.28
N HIS A 483 14.79 20.95 21.54
CA HIS A 483 14.25 21.87 22.54
C HIS A 483 14.33 23.34 22.07
N ARG A 484 15.46 23.73 21.46
CA ARG A 484 15.62 25.07 20.87
C ARG A 484 14.82 25.27 19.59
N HIS A 485 14.81 24.29 18.70
CA HIS A 485 14.12 24.38 17.42
C HIS A 485 12.59 24.48 17.59
N LEU A 486 12.06 23.85 18.64
CA LEU A 486 10.64 23.88 18.96
C LEU A 486 10.19 25.18 19.67
N ALA A 487 11.08 26.15 19.89
CA ALA A 487 10.75 27.39 20.59
C ALA A 487 9.58 28.15 19.93
N ASP A 488 9.49 28.11 18.60
CA ASP A 488 8.48 28.81 17.80
C ASP A 488 7.12 28.09 17.74
N TYR A 489 6.94 26.97 18.45
CA TYR A 489 5.70 26.18 18.47
C TYR A 489 4.96 26.31 19.81
N ASP A 490 4.85 27.53 20.33
CA ASP A 490 3.94 27.80 21.45
C ASP A 490 2.46 27.56 21.07
N LEU A 491 1.59 27.51 22.08
CA LEU A 491 0.18 27.15 21.89
C LEU A 491 -0.58 28.15 20.99
N GLU A 492 -0.26 29.44 21.09
CA GLU A 492 -0.89 30.49 20.28
C GLU A 492 -0.49 30.33 18.81
N THR A 493 0.81 30.13 18.55
CA THR A 493 1.33 29.92 17.20
C THR A 493 0.81 28.61 16.59
N VAL A 494 0.71 27.54 17.38
CA VAL A 494 0.14 26.26 16.94
C VAL A 494 -1.33 26.41 16.57
N GLU A 495 -2.12 27.13 17.36
CA GLU A 495 -3.52 27.45 17.05
C GLU A 495 -3.61 28.35 15.81
N GLU A 496 -2.72 29.34 15.66
CA GLU A 496 -2.66 30.18 14.47
C GLU A 496 -2.38 29.36 13.22
N ILE A 497 -1.44 28.41 13.23
CA ILE A 497 -1.06 27.58 12.07
C ILE A 497 -2.13 26.54 11.74
N SER A 498 -2.57 25.80 12.76
CA SER A 498 -3.40 24.61 12.57
C SER A 498 -4.90 24.87 12.70
N GLY A 499 -5.31 25.95 13.35
CA GLY A 499 -6.69 26.14 13.79
C GLY A 499 -7.13 25.22 14.93
N ALA A 500 -6.23 24.37 15.46
CA ALA A 500 -6.53 23.53 16.61
C ALA A 500 -6.64 24.39 17.88
N PRO A 501 -7.73 24.30 18.66
CA PRO A 501 -7.85 25.05 19.90
C PRO A 501 -6.71 24.72 20.87
N ALA A 502 -5.99 25.74 21.37
CA ALA A 502 -4.81 25.57 22.23
C ALA A 502 -5.06 24.63 23.43
N HIS A 503 -6.23 24.74 24.07
CA HIS A 503 -6.58 23.91 25.22
C HIS A 503 -6.71 22.41 24.89
N LEU A 504 -7.04 22.05 23.64
CA LEU A 504 -7.07 20.65 23.19
C LEU A 504 -5.67 20.12 22.89
N VAL A 505 -4.77 20.96 22.37
CA VAL A 505 -3.35 20.61 22.17
C VAL A 505 -2.68 20.36 23.52
N GLU A 506 -2.92 21.22 24.52
CA GLU A 506 -2.44 21.01 25.88
C GLU A 506 -3.03 19.75 26.52
N ARG A 507 -4.35 19.53 26.34
CA ARG A 507 -5.03 18.32 26.82
C ARG A 507 -4.40 17.06 26.23
N LEU A 508 -4.08 17.05 24.93
CA LEU A 508 -3.45 15.92 24.26
C LEU A 508 -2.07 15.60 24.86
N ALA A 509 -1.23 16.62 25.07
CA ALA A 509 0.08 16.45 25.70
C ALA A 509 -0.03 15.85 27.11
N ARG A 510 -0.99 16.35 27.90
CA ARG A 510 -1.27 15.84 29.24
C ARG A 510 -1.79 14.40 29.22
N ASP A 511 -2.76 14.09 28.35
CA ASP A 511 -3.32 12.73 28.22
C ASP A 511 -2.22 11.72 27.83
N ILE A 512 -1.31 12.07 26.92
CA ILE A 512 -0.15 11.24 26.56
C ILE A 512 0.73 10.96 27.78
N TRP A 513 1.09 12.02 28.52
CA TRP A 513 1.97 11.89 29.68
C TRP A 513 1.34 11.12 30.83
N GLU A 514 0.10 11.45 31.21
CA GLU A 514 -0.62 10.79 32.31
C GLU A 514 -0.87 9.30 32.01
N THR A 515 -1.24 8.97 30.77
CA THR A 515 -1.41 7.57 30.35
C THR A 515 -0.10 6.80 30.48
N THR A 516 1.02 7.41 30.06
CA THR A 516 2.35 6.82 30.16
C THR A 516 2.78 6.63 31.62
N GLN A 517 2.58 7.64 32.48
CA GLN A 517 2.92 7.58 33.91
C GLN A 517 2.09 6.53 34.66
N ALA A 518 0.84 6.30 34.23
CA ALA A 518 0.01 5.19 34.73
C ALA A 518 0.48 3.80 34.25
N GLY A 519 1.59 3.73 33.49
CA GLY A 519 2.14 2.50 32.95
C GLY A 519 1.44 1.97 31.70
N HIS A 520 0.50 2.73 31.14
CA HIS A 520 -0.37 2.28 30.07
C HIS A 520 0.13 2.65 28.66
N PRO A 521 -0.15 1.83 27.63
CA PRO A 521 0.30 2.07 26.26
C PRO A 521 -0.47 3.20 25.55
N VAL A 522 0.27 4.03 24.83
CA VAL A 522 -0.24 5.08 23.92
C VAL A 522 0.10 4.72 22.48
N SER A 523 -0.90 4.71 21.59
CA SER A 523 -0.69 4.54 20.15
C SER A 523 -1.13 5.76 19.34
N ILE A 524 -0.38 6.04 18.28
CA ILE A 524 -0.75 7.02 17.25
C ILE A 524 -0.95 6.27 15.94
N HIS A 525 -2.06 6.55 15.28
CA HIS A 525 -2.51 5.92 14.06
C HIS A 525 -2.65 6.94 12.95
N ILE A 526 -1.91 6.72 11.87
CA ILE A 526 -1.86 7.57 10.70
C ILE A 526 -2.20 6.79 9.44
N GLY A 527 -2.36 7.50 8.32
CA GLY A 527 -2.56 6.87 7.02
C GLY A 527 -2.64 7.87 5.89
N GLU A 528 -3.53 7.60 4.94
CA GLU A 528 -3.66 8.27 3.66
C GLU A 528 -3.93 9.78 3.82
N GLY A 529 -4.69 10.18 4.85
CA GLY A 529 -5.00 11.59 5.14
C GLY A 529 -3.79 12.42 5.55
N ILE A 530 -2.63 11.80 5.81
CA ILE A 530 -1.36 12.51 5.98
C ILE A 530 -0.28 12.06 4.99
N ASN A 531 -0.26 10.80 4.58
CA ASN A 531 0.79 10.24 3.73
C ASN A 531 0.68 10.75 2.28
N HIS A 532 -0.52 11.17 1.84
CA HIS A 532 -0.77 11.62 0.46
C HIS A 532 -0.49 13.11 0.24
N TYR A 533 0.37 13.70 1.07
CA TYR A 533 0.78 15.11 0.99
C TYR A 533 2.27 15.24 0.70
N PHE A 534 2.64 16.33 0.04
CA PHE A 534 4.02 16.59 -0.38
C PHE A 534 5.03 16.60 0.78
N HIS A 535 4.64 17.11 1.95
CA HIS A 535 5.50 17.18 3.15
C HIS A 535 5.26 16.02 4.15
N ALA A 536 4.64 14.92 3.72
CA ALA A 536 4.32 13.77 4.57
C ALA A 536 5.54 13.21 5.33
N THR A 537 6.74 13.27 4.74
CA THR A 537 7.98 12.81 5.39
C THR A 537 8.23 13.53 6.71
N LEU A 538 7.99 14.85 6.78
CA LEU A 538 8.19 15.63 7.99
C LEU A 538 7.11 15.32 9.02
N HIS A 539 5.86 15.21 8.57
CA HIS A 539 4.72 14.91 9.44
C HIS A 539 4.87 13.54 10.11
N ASN A 540 5.12 12.48 9.32
CA ASN A 540 5.37 11.14 9.82
C ASN A 540 6.51 11.11 10.86
N ARG A 541 7.56 11.91 10.69
CA ARG A 541 8.64 12.01 11.68
C ARG A 541 8.16 12.68 12.98
N ALA A 542 7.33 13.71 12.88
CA ALA A 542 6.77 14.41 14.03
C ALA A 542 5.88 13.50 14.90
N VAL A 543 5.19 12.51 14.29
CA VAL A 543 4.40 11.50 15.02
C VAL A 543 5.23 10.76 16.07
N TYR A 544 6.49 10.46 15.75
CA TYR A 544 7.35 9.69 16.65
C TYR A 544 7.97 10.53 17.77
N LEU A 545 7.98 11.86 17.69
CA LEU A 545 8.56 12.72 18.73
C LEU A 545 7.92 12.48 20.13
N PRO A 546 6.59 12.59 20.32
CA PRO A 546 5.98 12.31 21.63
C PRO A 546 6.14 10.86 22.07
N LEU A 547 6.18 9.90 21.13
CA LEU A 547 6.39 8.48 21.42
C LEU A 547 7.82 8.18 21.89
N MET A 548 8.82 8.83 21.29
CA MET A 548 10.21 8.74 21.71
C MET A 548 10.43 9.38 23.08
N LEU A 549 9.75 10.49 23.39
CA LEU A 549 9.78 11.10 24.72
C LEU A 549 9.18 10.20 25.80
N THR A 550 8.17 9.39 25.46
CA THR A 550 7.40 8.59 26.44
C THR A 550 7.74 7.11 26.46
N GLY A 551 8.66 6.64 25.61
CA GLY A 551 8.98 5.22 25.51
C GLY A 551 7.82 4.35 25.00
N ASN A 552 6.86 4.93 24.29
CA ASN A 552 5.73 4.22 23.69
C ASN A 552 6.12 3.62 22.33
N ILE A 553 7.19 2.83 22.30
CA ILE A 553 7.70 2.13 21.11
C ILE A 553 8.16 0.72 21.52
N GLY A 554 7.76 -0.31 20.77
CA GLY A 554 8.17 -1.69 21.02
C GLY A 554 7.49 -2.36 22.22
N ARG A 555 6.30 -1.87 22.61
CA ARG A 555 5.44 -2.44 23.65
C ARG A 555 4.06 -2.71 23.06
N HIS A 556 3.41 -3.80 23.48
CA HIS A 556 2.04 -4.11 23.08
C HIS A 556 1.11 -2.92 23.32
N GLY A 557 0.34 -2.55 22.30
CA GLY A 557 -0.60 -1.43 22.28
C GLY A 557 0.03 -0.03 22.19
N ALA A 558 1.36 0.09 22.07
CA ALA A 558 2.07 1.37 21.96
C ALA A 558 2.89 1.48 20.67
N GLY A 559 2.83 2.62 20.01
CA GLY A 559 3.61 2.86 18.80
C GLY A 559 2.97 3.86 17.84
N GLY A 560 3.74 4.22 16.81
CA GLY A 560 3.26 5.00 15.67
C GLY A 560 3.02 4.05 14.51
N TYR A 561 1.77 3.94 14.07
CA TYR A 561 1.29 2.94 13.12
C TYR A 561 0.68 3.62 11.90
N THR A 562 1.04 3.15 10.72
CA THR A 562 0.52 3.64 9.45
C THR A 562 -0.34 2.59 8.78
N TRP A 563 -1.54 2.98 8.40
CA TRP A 563 -2.48 2.10 7.73
C TRP A 563 -2.81 2.66 6.35
N ALA A 564 -2.54 1.88 5.32
CA ALA A 564 -2.87 2.20 3.94
C ALA A 564 -3.45 0.95 3.25
N GLY A 565 -3.17 0.74 1.96
CA GLY A 565 -3.38 -0.54 1.30
C GLY A 565 -2.57 -1.68 1.90
N ASN A 566 -2.78 -2.90 1.44
CA ASN A 566 -2.05 -4.06 1.96
C ASN A 566 -0.68 -4.26 1.28
N TYR A 567 0.36 -3.79 1.93
CA TYR A 567 1.70 -3.76 1.36
C TYR A 567 2.63 -4.83 1.97
N LYS A 568 2.23 -5.49 3.06
CA LYS A 568 3.11 -6.41 3.79
C LYS A 568 3.03 -7.83 3.21
N GLY A 569 4.15 -8.30 2.67
CA GLY A 569 4.32 -9.71 2.32
C GLY A 569 4.87 -10.56 3.46
N ALA A 570 4.49 -10.31 4.73
CA ALA A 570 5.18 -10.82 5.93
C ALA A 570 5.42 -12.34 5.93
N LEU A 571 4.47 -13.12 5.39
CA LEU A 571 4.59 -14.59 5.29
C LEU A 571 5.52 -15.07 4.17
N PHE A 572 5.87 -14.21 3.21
CA PHE A 572 6.66 -14.52 2.01
C PHE A 572 8.02 -13.82 1.99
N GLN A 573 8.46 -13.27 3.12
CA GLN A 573 9.78 -12.64 3.22
C GLN A 573 10.90 -13.67 3.19
N GLY A 574 11.99 -13.30 2.53
CA GLY A 574 13.22 -14.10 2.55
C GLY A 574 13.93 -13.98 3.89
N SER A 575 14.39 -15.10 4.43
CA SER A 575 15.21 -15.18 5.64
C SER A 575 16.33 -16.22 5.46
N HIS A 576 17.25 -16.31 6.41
CA HIS A 576 18.30 -17.34 6.35
C HIS A 576 17.73 -18.76 6.47
N TRP A 577 16.59 -18.95 7.14
CA TRP A 577 15.94 -20.25 7.29
C TRP A 577 14.87 -20.54 6.23
N SER A 578 14.18 -19.52 5.68
CA SER A 578 13.17 -19.70 4.63
C SER A 578 13.78 -19.71 3.22
N GLY A 579 14.94 -19.07 3.03
CA GLY A 579 15.54 -18.87 1.73
C GLY A 579 15.09 -17.54 1.11
N PRO A 580 15.01 -17.43 -0.22
CA PRO A 580 14.68 -16.15 -0.88
C PRO A 580 13.24 -15.63 -0.71
N GLY A 581 12.35 -16.37 -0.03
CA GLY A 581 10.93 -16.01 0.07
C GLY A 581 10.27 -15.94 -1.31
N VAL A 582 9.42 -14.94 -1.56
CA VAL A 582 8.78 -14.71 -2.88
C VAL A 582 9.80 -14.59 -4.03
N GLY A 583 11.05 -14.20 -3.73
CA GLY A 583 12.13 -14.12 -4.69
C GLY A 583 12.43 -15.46 -5.39
N SER A 584 12.13 -16.60 -4.76
CA SER A 584 12.28 -17.92 -5.40
C SER A 584 11.36 -18.11 -6.60
N TYR A 585 10.22 -17.41 -6.62
CA TYR A 585 9.25 -17.49 -7.69
C TYR A 585 9.45 -16.38 -8.74
N VAL A 586 9.62 -15.13 -8.31
CA VAL A 586 9.67 -14.00 -9.24
C VAL A 586 11.05 -13.77 -9.87
N ALA A 587 12.12 -14.20 -9.22
CA ALA A 587 13.49 -13.92 -9.64
C ALA A 587 14.32 -15.17 -9.99
N GLU A 588 13.67 -16.33 -10.20
CA GLU A 588 14.33 -17.51 -10.74
C GLU A 588 15.05 -17.19 -12.06
N ASP A 589 16.23 -17.77 -12.29
CA ASP A 589 16.99 -17.56 -13.53
C ASP A 589 16.23 -18.10 -14.74
N PRO A 590 15.78 -17.23 -15.67
CA PRO A 590 15.01 -17.67 -16.82
C PRO A 590 15.82 -18.54 -17.80
N PHE A 591 17.15 -18.52 -17.71
CA PHE A 591 18.03 -19.34 -18.57
C PHE A 591 18.37 -20.70 -17.93
N HIS A 592 18.15 -20.86 -16.62
CA HIS A 592 18.45 -22.08 -15.88
C HIS A 592 17.35 -22.36 -14.84
N PRO A 593 16.10 -22.61 -15.29
CA PRO A 593 15.00 -22.88 -14.37
C PRO A 593 15.24 -24.19 -13.61
N VAL A 594 14.78 -24.24 -12.36
CA VAL A 594 14.82 -25.45 -11.55
C VAL A 594 13.65 -26.35 -11.98
N LEU A 595 13.96 -27.41 -12.73
CA LEU A 595 12.98 -28.37 -13.24
C LEU A 595 12.77 -29.58 -12.33
N GLU A 596 13.65 -29.78 -11.35
CA GLU A 596 13.58 -30.90 -10.40
C GLU A 596 12.68 -30.54 -9.20
N GLU A 597 11.63 -31.34 -8.96
CA GLU A 597 10.60 -31.05 -7.94
C GLU A 597 11.14 -30.92 -6.50
N ASN A 598 12.21 -31.65 -6.17
CA ASN A 598 12.73 -31.74 -4.80
C ASN A 598 13.90 -30.77 -4.52
N VAL A 599 14.26 -29.91 -5.48
CA VAL A 599 15.36 -28.97 -5.31
C VAL A 599 14.90 -27.72 -4.59
N ARG A 600 15.55 -27.42 -3.47
CA ARG A 600 15.31 -26.18 -2.74
C ARG A 600 15.91 -24.98 -3.49
N ILE A 601 15.06 -24.04 -3.91
CA ILE A 601 15.50 -22.79 -4.53
C ILE A 601 16.19 -21.90 -3.48
N THR A 602 17.50 -21.72 -3.63
CA THR A 602 18.30 -20.75 -2.88
C THR A 602 18.76 -19.59 -3.76
N LYS A 603 19.44 -18.59 -3.17
CA LYS A 603 19.96 -17.41 -3.88
C LYS A 603 20.82 -17.72 -5.11
N LYS A 604 21.41 -18.93 -5.21
CA LYS A 604 22.25 -19.36 -6.35
C LYS A 604 21.45 -19.59 -7.64
N HIS A 605 20.16 -19.86 -7.55
CA HIS A 605 19.29 -20.08 -8.72
C HIS A 605 18.56 -18.80 -9.14
N LEU A 606 18.80 -17.68 -8.44
CA LEU A 606 18.11 -16.44 -8.75
C LEU A 606 18.96 -15.60 -9.67
N ARG A 607 18.27 -15.00 -10.65
CA ARG A 607 18.87 -14.02 -11.52
C ARG A 607 17.86 -12.91 -11.79
N LYS A 608 18.08 -11.79 -11.12
CA LYS A 608 17.27 -10.59 -11.33
C LYS A 608 17.73 -9.89 -12.59
N THR A 609 16.95 -10.02 -13.65
CA THR A 609 17.16 -9.35 -14.94
C THR A 609 16.26 -8.13 -15.09
N ALA A 610 15.13 -8.08 -14.39
CA ALA A 610 14.23 -6.94 -14.30
C ALA A 610 14.65 -5.95 -13.20
N ASP A 611 14.37 -4.66 -13.38
CA ASP A 611 14.70 -3.61 -12.43
C ASP A 611 13.43 -2.93 -11.96
N VAL A 612 13.42 -2.44 -10.72
CA VAL A 612 12.24 -1.75 -10.15
C VAL A 612 12.27 -0.28 -10.52
N GLU A 613 11.10 0.27 -10.80
CA GLU A 613 10.88 1.68 -11.12
C GLU A 613 9.61 2.18 -10.44
N ASP A 614 9.55 3.50 -10.20
CA ASP A 614 8.39 4.15 -9.63
C ASP A 614 7.49 4.77 -10.73
N PRO A 615 6.19 4.42 -10.79
CA PRO A 615 5.28 4.99 -11.77
C PRO A 615 4.96 6.48 -11.53
N SER A 616 5.47 7.11 -10.47
CA SER A 616 5.23 8.55 -10.22
C SER A 616 5.85 9.44 -11.30
N TYR A 617 6.95 9.00 -11.92
CA TYR A 617 7.56 9.73 -13.03
C TYR A 617 6.72 9.67 -14.32
N TRP A 618 5.94 8.61 -14.50
CA TRP A 618 5.09 8.40 -15.67
C TRP A 618 4.01 9.48 -15.78
N ALA A 619 3.31 9.75 -14.66
CA ALA A 619 2.30 10.81 -14.58
C ALA A 619 2.86 12.21 -14.88
N SER A 620 4.16 12.44 -14.65
CA SER A 620 4.85 13.71 -14.92
C SER A 620 5.35 13.84 -16.37
N GLY A 621 4.79 13.06 -17.30
CA GLY A 621 5.22 13.08 -18.70
C GLY A 621 6.56 12.37 -18.93
N GLU A 622 6.91 11.42 -18.07
CA GLU A 622 8.14 10.63 -18.13
C GLU A 622 9.41 11.48 -18.04
N ARG A 623 9.47 12.35 -17.03
CA ARG A 623 10.59 13.26 -16.77
C ARG A 623 11.27 12.98 -15.45
N THR A 624 12.54 13.35 -15.37
CA THR A 624 13.26 13.36 -14.09
C THR A 624 12.91 14.60 -13.29
N LEU A 625 13.08 14.54 -11.96
CA LEU A 625 12.99 15.70 -11.09
C LEU A 625 14.26 16.53 -11.23
N THR A 626 14.35 17.31 -12.29
CA THR A 626 15.45 18.28 -12.50
C THR A 626 14.97 19.67 -12.13
N VAL A 627 15.68 20.31 -11.20
CA VAL A 627 15.36 21.66 -10.71
C VAL A 627 16.55 22.57 -10.99
N ASP A 628 16.29 23.73 -11.59
CA ASP A 628 17.28 24.81 -11.70
C ASP A 628 17.46 25.47 -10.34
N LEU A 629 18.61 25.20 -9.72
CA LEU A 629 18.91 25.77 -8.43
C LEU A 629 19.32 27.24 -8.59
N PRO A 630 18.87 28.14 -7.69
CA PRO A 630 19.30 29.55 -7.68
C PRO A 630 20.83 29.72 -7.65
N LYS A 631 21.54 28.73 -7.10
CA LYS A 631 23.00 28.61 -7.14
C LYS A 631 23.36 27.19 -7.56
N GLY A 632 24.13 27.04 -8.64
CA GLY A 632 24.66 25.74 -9.09
C GLY A 632 24.01 25.15 -10.35
N GLY A 633 23.04 25.85 -10.97
CA GLY A 633 22.44 25.44 -12.24
C GLY A 633 21.48 24.24 -12.10
N PRO A 634 21.14 23.56 -13.21
CA PRO A 634 20.23 22.42 -13.21
C PRO A 634 20.79 21.27 -12.38
N ARG A 635 19.98 20.76 -11.45
CA ARG A 635 20.30 19.57 -10.67
C ARG A 635 19.18 18.54 -10.75
N CYS A 636 19.54 17.34 -11.19
CA CYS A 636 18.66 16.18 -11.15
C CYS A 636 18.63 15.58 -9.74
N PHE A 637 17.46 15.59 -9.12
CA PHE A 637 17.17 15.00 -7.81
C PHE A 637 16.62 13.57 -7.92
N THR A 638 16.31 13.10 -9.13
CA THR A 638 15.99 11.68 -9.36
C THR A 638 17.21 10.83 -9.04
N GLY A 639 17.09 9.98 -8.02
CA GLY A 639 18.18 9.10 -7.59
C GLY A 639 18.52 8.04 -8.64
N LYS A 640 19.81 7.69 -8.75
CA LYS A 640 20.31 6.67 -9.70
C LYS A 640 19.59 5.31 -9.60
N THR A 641 19.17 4.93 -8.40
CA THR A 641 18.47 3.66 -8.13
C THR A 641 17.02 3.64 -8.61
N HIS A 642 16.42 4.80 -8.90
CA HIS A 642 15.01 4.95 -9.30
C HIS A 642 14.87 5.75 -10.60
N LEU A 643 15.94 5.87 -11.39
CA LEU A 643 15.92 6.58 -12.66
C LEU A 643 14.96 5.85 -13.62
N PRO A 644 13.94 6.53 -14.19
CA PRO A 644 13.00 5.87 -15.08
C PRO A 644 13.61 5.63 -16.47
N THR A 645 13.11 4.63 -17.18
CA THR A 645 13.32 4.48 -18.63
C THR A 645 12.06 4.92 -19.41
N PRO A 646 12.17 5.27 -20.70
CA PRO A 646 11.00 5.57 -21.53
C PRO A 646 9.98 4.42 -21.57
N THR A 647 8.68 4.72 -21.60
CA THR A 647 7.59 3.73 -21.60
C THR A 647 7.01 3.55 -22.99
N LYS A 648 7.07 2.32 -23.50
CA LYS A 648 6.48 1.92 -24.79
C LYS A 648 5.45 0.83 -24.67
N MET A 649 5.45 0.10 -23.56
CA MET A 649 4.43 -0.87 -23.22
C MET A 649 4.15 -0.82 -21.73
N ILE A 650 2.88 -0.93 -21.34
CA ILE A 650 2.50 -1.29 -19.97
C ILE A 650 1.66 -2.56 -19.98
N TRP A 651 1.90 -3.45 -19.01
CA TRP A 651 1.03 -4.58 -18.71
C TRP A 651 0.74 -4.61 -17.22
N TYR A 652 -0.53 -4.43 -16.89
CA TYR A 652 -1.02 -4.42 -15.53
C TYR A 652 -2.09 -5.47 -15.27
N ASN A 653 -2.05 -6.10 -14.09
CA ASN A 653 -3.12 -6.95 -13.61
C ASN A 653 -3.68 -6.45 -12.25
N ASN A 654 -4.90 -6.89 -11.95
CA ASN A 654 -5.56 -6.71 -10.64
C ASN A 654 -5.73 -5.23 -10.21
N ALA A 655 -5.66 -4.28 -11.14
CA ALA A 655 -5.61 -2.85 -10.86
C ALA A 655 -6.45 -2.04 -11.84
N ASN A 656 -7.34 -1.17 -11.39
CA ASN A 656 -7.84 -0.09 -12.25
C ASN A 656 -6.76 1.00 -12.39
N PHE A 657 -5.58 0.62 -12.90
CA PHE A 657 -4.33 1.39 -12.79
C PHE A 657 -4.44 2.78 -13.42
N ILE A 658 -4.97 2.86 -14.64
CA ILE A 658 -5.13 4.13 -15.38
C ILE A 658 -6.09 5.07 -14.65
N ASN A 659 -7.25 4.57 -14.19
CA ASN A 659 -8.22 5.40 -13.49
C ASN A 659 -7.69 5.96 -12.15
N GLN A 660 -6.80 5.22 -11.50
CA GLN A 660 -6.21 5.62 -10.22
C GLN A 660 -4.94 6.46 -10.39
N ALA A 661 -4.50 6.70 -11.63
CA ALA A 661 -3.30 7.44 -11.90
C ALA A 661 -3.48 8.93 -11.61
N LYS A 662 -2.50 9.50 -10.90
CA LYS A 662 -2.46 10.93 -10.63
C LYS A 662 -2.22 11.65 -11.96
N TRP A 663 -2.86 12.81 -12.12
CA TRP A 663 -2.74 13.64 -13.33
C TRP A 663 -3.11 12.91 -14.64
N ILE A 664 -4.17 12.10 -14.59
CA ILE A 664 -4.64 11.26 -15.71
C ILE A 664 -4.82 12.01 -17.04
N TYR A 665 -5.26 13.27 -17.01
CA TYR A 665 -5.38 14.07 -18.23
C TYR A 665 -4.05 14.20 -18.99
N ASN A 666 -2.95 14.45 -18.26
CA ASN A 666 -1.62 14.53 -18.87
C ASN A 666 -1.18 13.19 -19.45
N LEU A 667 -1.51 12.09 -18.76
CA LEU A 667 -1.22 10.75 -19.24
C LEU A 667 -1.95 10.46 -20.56
N ILE A 668 -3.25 10.70 -20.63
CA ILE A 668 -4.07 10.45 -21.83
C ILE A 668 -3.58 11.30 -23.01
N VAL A 669 -3.30 12.59 -22.78
CA VAL A 669 -3.02 13.53 -23.87
C VAL A 669 -1.56 13.51 -24.30
N ASN A 670 -0.61 13.36 -23.38
CA ASN A 670 0.81 13.58 -23.66
C ASN A 670 1.67 12.31 -23.58
N VAL A 671 1.22 11.27 -22.87
CA VAL A 671 2.00 10.06 -22.62
C VAL A 671 1.49 8.88 -23.44
N PHE A 672 0.20 8.56 -23.35
CA PHE A 672 -0.42 7.44 -24.05
C PHE A 672 -0.15 7.46 -25.55
N PRO A 673 -0.22 8.61 -26.27
CA PRO A 673 0.04 8.63 -27.70
C PRO A 673 1.46 8.20 -28.07
N LYS A 674 2.41 8.18 -27.12
CA LYS A 674 3.81 7.74 -27.30
C LYS A 674 4.04 6.25 -27.03
N MET A 675 3.03 5.57 -26.49
CA MET A 675 3.10 4.16 -26.14
C MET A 675 2.53 3.28 -27.24
N ASP A 676 3.17 2.14 -27.48
CA ASP A 676 2.86 1.21 -28.56
C ASP A 676 1.90 0.10 -28.11
N MET A 677 1.75 -0.10 -26.79
CA MET A 677 0.88 -1.15 -26.23
C MET A 677 0.47 -0.89 -24.77
N ILE A 678 -0.82 -1.06 -24.48
CA ILE A 678 -1.38 -1.08 -23.13
C ILE A 678 -2.15 -2.39 -22.95
N VAL A 679 -1.76 -3.19 -21.95
CA VAL A 679 -2.43 -4.44 -21.57
C VAL A 679 -3.07 -4.30 -20.20
N ASP A 680 -4.38 -4.55 -20.13
CA ASP A 680 -5.13 -4.58 -18.88
C ASP A 680 -5.70 -5.99 -18.65
N GLN A 681 -5.37 -6.57 -17.50
CA GLN A 681 -5.79 -7.92 -17.12
C GLN A 681 -6.73 -7.85 -15.91
N GLN A 682 -8.04 -8.04 -16.15
CA GLN A 682 -9.11 -7.72 -15.20
C GLN A 682 -10.27 -8.72 -15.16
N ILE A 683 -11.01 -8.68 -14.06
CA ILE A 683 -12.27 -9.43 -13.86
C ILE A 683 -13.42 -8.76 -14.64
N GLU A 684 -13.41 -7.43 -14.71
CA GLU A 684 -14.50 -6.61 -15.23
C GLU A 684 -13.97 -5.48 -16.11
N TRP A 685 -14.83 -4.91 -16.94
CA TRP A 685 -14.53 -3.76 -17.79
C TRP A 685 -14.38 -2.50 -16.92
N THR A 686 -13.14 -2.06 -16.72
CA THR A 686 -12.82 -0.88 -15.91
C THR A 686 -12.46 0.32 -16.76
N GLY A 687 -12.29 1.49 -16.14
CA GLY A 687 -11.72 2.66 -16.82
C GLY A 687 -10.32 2.43 -17.40
N SER A 688 -9.58 1.42 -16.92
CA SER A 688 -8.30 1.03 -17.54
C SER A 688 -8.51 0.24 -18.84
N ALA A 689 -9.52 -0.63 -18.89
CA ALA A 689 -9.87 -1.39 -20.08
C ALA A 689 -10.25 -0.47 -21.25
N GLU A 690 -10.96 0.63 -20.99
CA GLU A 690 -11.35 1.65 -21.99
C GLU A 690 -10.16 2.24 -22.75
N PHE A 691 -9.02 2.41 -22.09
CA PHE A 691 -7.81 2.99 -22.69
C PHE A 691 -6.77 1.93 -23.07
N SER A 692 -7.12 0.64 -23.03
CA SER A 692 -6.18 -0.45 -23.30
C SER A 692 -6.24 -0.93 -24.75
N ASP A 693 -5.09 -1.40 -25.23
CA ASP A 693 -4.96 -2.02 -26.55
C ASP A 693 -5.35 -3.51 -26.51
N VAL A 694 -5.09 -4.16 -25.37
CA VAL A 694 -5.41 -5.56 -25.09
C VAL A 694 -6.09 -5.66 -23.72
N VAL A 695 -7.25 -6.32 -23.66
CA VAL A 695 -7.93 -6.60 -22.40
C VAL A 695 -8.08 -8.10 -22.21
N LEU A 696 -7.48 -8.62 -21.13
CA LEU A 696 -7.45 -10.03 -20.80
C LEU A 696 -8.42 -10.34 -19.64
N PRO A 697 -9.48 -11.14 -19.85
CA PRO A 697 -10.34 -11.59 -18.76
C PRO A 697 -9.57 -12.51 -17.81
N VAL A 698 -9.82 -12.38 -16.51
CA VAL A 698 -9.35 -13.34 -15.50
C VAL A 698 -10.48 -13.90 -14.66
N ASN A 699 -10.22 -15.06 -14.04
CA ASN A 699 -11.09 -15.61 -13.01
C ASN A 699 -11.23 -14.62 -11.84
N SER A 700 -12.44 -14.50 -11.32
CA SER A 700 -12.68 -13.81 -10.06
C SER A 700 -12.23 -14.67 -8.88
N TRP A 701 -12.17 -14.08 -7.69
CA TRP A 701 -11.69 -14.78 -6.49
C TRP A 701 -12.60 -15.94 -6.04
N VAL A 702 -13.81 -16.05 -6.59
CA VAL A 702 -14.75 -17.17 -6.33
C VAL A 702 -14.71 -18.24 -7.43
N GLU A 703 -13.93 -18.04 -8.50
CA GLU A 703 -13.80 -18.94 -9.64
C GLU A 703 -12.36 -19.49 -9.77
N PHE A 704 -11.52 -19.34 -8.76
CA PHE A 704 -10.20 -19.97 -8.79
C PHE A 704 -10.34 -21.49 -8.67
N GLU A 705 -9.75 -22.19 -9.62
CA GLU A 705 -9.72 -23.66 -9.67
C GLU A 705 -8.41 -24.22 -9.09
N ASP A 706 -7.38 -23.38 -8.99
CA ASP A 706 -6.07 -23.70 -8.44
C ASP A 706 -5.83 -23.11 -7.04
N TRP A 707 -4.82 -23.63 -6.35
CA TRP A 707 -4.37 -23.09 -5.07
C TRP A 707 -3.75 -21.71 -5.24
N GLU A 708 -4.32 -20.72 -4.54
CA GLU A 708 -3.75 -19.38 -4.42
C GLU A 708 -3.31 -19.14 -2.97
N MET A 709 -2.23 -18.38 -2.80
CA MET A 709 -1.70 -18.01 -1.49
C MET A 709 -1.77 -16.50 -1.31
N ALA A 710 -2.27 -16.04 -0.17
CA ALA A 710 -2.39 -14.63 0.14
C ALA A 710 -2.12 -14.40 1.64
N ALA A 711 -1.57 -13.23 1.98
CA ALA A 711 -1.35 -12.79 3.37
C ALA A 711 -1.72 -11.31 3.55
N ALA A 712 -2.43 -10.97 4.63
CA ALA A 712 -2.80 -9.61 5.02
C ALA A 712 -2.42 -9.33 6.46
#